data_AF-A0A383V5L9-F1
#
_entry.id   AF-A0A383V5L9-F1
#
_cell.length_a   1.000
_cell.length_b   1.000
_cell.length_c   1.000
_cell.angle_alpha   90.00
_cell.angle_beta   90.00
_cell.angle_gamma   90.00
#
_symmetry.space_group_name_H-M   'P 1'
#
loop_
_entity.id
_entity.type
_entity.pdbx_description
1 polymer ?
#
loop_
_entity_poly.entity_id
_entity_poly.type
_entity_poly.pdbx_seq_one_letter_code
_entity_poly.pdbx_strand_id
1 'polypeptide(L)'
;MDADEALARALQEEEVAAARQQQPQPGTPDAVKAALLSLIQNSLAQALSVEDAELQARARALAPLEQLRQEAQEAADLNALLLLGEQQAAGGGGGGVLGLQDFLVQGLLRWFKRDFFSWVDQPACELCGCPTSGIGMVQPTAAEARDGAGRVEAYRCNVCQQVTRFPRYARPAKLLETRRGRCGEWAHTFLLVLRAAGLDARHITDNADHVWCEYYSAALGRWVHVDACEEAWDTPLLYEGGWGKSLAHVFGSSRHGVTDVTRRYVVQPQALPSRRQQVPEAWLAATLARLSNPLRAALDTSIRREVAMRDAAEALQLMSLEDGSSTAAAAAASLPGRQSGAEAWRSARGEAGSQASTSQPSRARLPTPYQRAGDAALPPLFTSAGRITGGACRASGEHRGGQPGQQACRAFDGSSSSKWLDFGGGGAGGSAWLEYRLLPGQEAVLLSHYDVMAADDCPERDPADWTLECVPQMPGSSSSSSSSSDSAGWVVLDQQRGQVFSRRQQLQSFVVAEAARVPSRQWRLRITRTKDPAAANSVQLACWNLYSSSAARRTLHGADSQQQQQQQQEVPQPPPQSSSSRSTSSCMLYLDTGDWTAVKNLFANRAGAAAGASDAAGTLQLLGRDVDSETFDTVQRIVHNMQQYPGNAKFWQLGSSSSKIQPVLSHPALLGLLLQLGFRPVLGAAPGAAAAAVGGQSVRLVADESSRENAETVRLLGSPGT
;
A
#
# COMPACT_ATOMS: atom_id res chain seq x y z
N MET A 1 -3.90 -20.88 -61.57
CA MET A 1 -4.43 -19.63 -61.00
C MET A 1 -5.66 -19.29 -61.80
N ASP A 2 -6.76 -19.04 -61.11
CA ASP A 2 -8.03 -18.73 -61.78
C ASP A 2 -7.98 -17.30 -62.34
N ALA A 3 -8.57 -17.08 -63.52
CA ALA A 3 -8.53 -15.76 -64.16
C ALA A 3 -9.32 -14.73 -63.33
N ASP A 4 -10.39 -15.17 -62.69
CA ASP A 4 -11.24 -14.34 -61.83
C ASP A 4 -10.52 -13.95 -60.52
N GLU A 5 -9.65 -14.80 -59.97
CA GLU A 5 -8.83 -14.49 -58.78
C GLU A 5 -7.78 -13.41 -59.10
N ALA A 6 -7.20 -13.45 -60.31
CA ALA A 6 -6.26 -12.43 -60.79
C ALA A 6 -6.97 -11.09 -61.05
N LEU A 7 -8.15 -11.10 -61.65
CA LEU A 7 -8.96 -9.90 -61.88
C LEU A 7 -9.43 -9.26 -60.57
N ALA A 8 -9.86 -10.05 -59.60
CA ALA A 8 -10.23 -9.58 -58.27
C ALA A 8 -9.07 -8.90 -57.54
N ARG A 9 -7.83 -9.43 -57.64
CA ARG A 9 -6.63 -8.77 -57.11
C ARG A 9 -6.32 -7.46 -57.82
N ALA A 10 -6.40 -7.43 -59.15
CA ALA A 10 -6.12 -6.20 -59.91
C ALA A 10 -7.07 -5.05 -59.52
N LEU A 11 -8.37 -5.34 -59.40
CA LEU A 11 -9.37 -4.37 -58.95
C LEU A 11 -9.12 -3.92 -57.49
N GLN A 12 -8.79 -4.85 -56.59
CA GLN A 12 -8.43 -4.55 -55.21
C GLN A 12 -7.16 -3.67 -55.12
N GLU A 13 -6.16 -3.92 -55.97
CA GLU A 13 -4.93 -3.13 -56.05
C GLU A 13 -5.20 -1.71 -56.60
N GLU A 14 -6.09 -1.58 -57.58
CA GLU A 14 -6.52 -0.28 -58.13
C GLU A 14 -7.34 0.54 -57.11
N GLU A 15 -8.28 -0.08 -56.39
CA GLU A 15 -9.00 0.56 -55.28
C GLU A 15 -8.06 1.00 -54.15
N VAL A 16 -7.07 0.16 -53.78
CA VAL A 16 -6.06 0.49 -52.76
C VAL A 16 -5.13 1.60 -53.26
N ALA A 17 -4.80 1.65 -54.55
CA ALA A 17 -4.03 2.74 -55.15
C ALA A 17 -4.81 4.07 -55.15
N ALA A 18 -6.10 4.04 -55.51
CA ALA A 18 -6.99 5.19 -55.44
C ALA A 18 -7.16 5.70 -54.00
N ALA A 19 -7.36 4.79 -53.04
CA ALA A 19 -7.43 5.13 -51.61
C ALA A 19 -6.12 5.75 -51.09
N ARG A 20 -4.95 5.28 -51.56
CA ARG A 20 -3.64 5.90 -51.25
C ARG A 20 -3.49 7.29 -51.87
N GLN A 21 -4.02 7.55 -53.06
CA GLN A 21 -4.02 8.89 -53.66
C GLN A 21 -4.95 9.88 -52.94
N GLN A 22 -5.97 9.39 -52.24
CA GLN A 22 -6.88 10.20 -51.41
C GLN A 22 -6.36 10.47 -50.00
N GLN A 23 -5.27 9.82 -49.56
CA GLN A 23 -4.65 10.12 -48.27
C GLN A 23 -3.84 11.44 -48.34
N PRO A 24 -4.06 12.38 -47.41
CA PRO A 24 -3.34 13.65 -47.44
C PRO A 24 -1.85 13.44 -47.18
N GLN A 25 -1.02 14.15 -47.94
CA GLN A 25 0.45 14.08 -47.88
C GLN A 25 0.96 14.24 -46.43
N PRO A 26 1.87 13.38 -45.95
CA PRO A 26 2.36 13.43 -44.58
C PRO A 26 3.03 14.77 -44.27
N GLY A 27 2.65 15.39 -43.15
CA GLY A 27 3.14 16.71 -42.73
C GLY A 27 2.31 17.91 -43.21
N THR A 28 1.27 17.71 -44.03
CA THR A 28 0.31 18.79 -44.34
C THR A 28 -0.59 19.12 -43.14
N PRO A 29 -1.08 20.37 -42.98
CA PRO A 29 -2.00 20.74 -41.89
C PRO A 29 -3.28 19.89 -41.86
N ASP A 30 -3.76 19.43 -43.01
CA ASP A 30 -4.95 18.58 -43.08
C ASP A 30 -4.66 17.11 -42.76
N ALA A 31 -3.47 16.59 -43.08
CA ALA A 31 -3.02 15.28 -42.58
C ALA A 31 -2.91 15.28 -41.04
N VAL A 32 -2.39 16.37 -40.46
CA VAL A 32 -2.30 16.54 -39.00
C VAL A 32 -3.69 16.57 -38.35
N LYS A 33 -4.63 17.38 -38.89
CA LYS A 33 -6.03 17.40 -38.43
C LYS A 33 -6.69 16.01 -38.54
N ALA A 34 -6.47 15.30 -39.66
CA ALA A 34 -7.02 13.97 -39.88
C ALA A 34 -6.47 12.93 -38.89
N ALA A 35 -5.15 12.95 -38.62
CA ALA A 35 -4.52 12.08 -37.63
C ALA A 35 -5.04 12.36 -36.21
N LEU A 36 -5.15 13.64 -35.82
CA LEU A 36 -5.65 14.04 -34.51
C LEU A 36 -7.14 13.70 -34.34
N LEU A 37 -7.96 13.93 -35.38
CA LEU A 37 -9.36 13.51 -35.41
C LEU A 37 -9.48 11.98 -35.29
N SER A 38 -8.64 11.21 -35.99
CA SER A 38 -8.63 9.75 -35.91
C SER A 38 -8.26 9.26 -34.51
N LEU A 39 -7.27 9.88 -33.85
CA LEU A 39 -6.90 9.58 -32.46
C LEU A 39 -8.08 9.80 -31.50
N ILE A 40 -8.76 10.94 -31.63
CA ILE A 40 -9.93 11.30 -30.82
C ILE A 40 -11.10 10.33 -31.08
N GLN A 41 -11.40 10.03 -32.35
CA GLN A 41 -12.48 9.11 -32.74
C GLN A 41 -12.22 7.69 -32.25
N ASN A 42 -10.98 7.20 -32.34
CA ASN A 42 -10.60 5.89 -31.80
C ASN A 42 -10.75 5.86 -30.27
N SER A 43 -10.29 6.89 -29.55
CA SER A 43 -10.46 7.01 -28.10
C SER A 43 -11.94 7.01 -27.68
N LEU A 44 -12.80 7.72 -28.43
CA LEU A 44 -14.24 7.73 -28.20
C LEU A 44 -14.89 6.38 -28.52
N ALA A 45 -14.48 5.71 -29.59
CA ALA A 45 -14.96 4.36 -29.92
C ALA A 45 -14.61 3.34 -28.81
N GLN A 46 -13.40 3.41 -28.24
CA GLN A 46 -13.05 2.57 -27.09
C GLN A 46 -13.91 2.88 -25.87
N ALA A 47 -14.13 4.16 -25.55
CA ALA A 47 -14.98 4.56 -24.44
C ALA A 47 -16.46 4.13 -24.59
N LEU A 48 -16.99 4.13 -25.81
CA LEU A 48 -18.35 3.66 -26.08
C LEU A 48 -18.47 2.12 -26.12
N SER A 49 -17.42 1.41 -26.56
CA SER A 49 -17.42 -0.05 -26.67
C SER A 49 -17.61 -0.81 -25.35
N VAL A 50 -17.37 -0.15 -24.21
CA VAL A 50 -17.50 -0.72 -22.86
C VAL A 50 -18.84 -0.42 -22.19
N GLU A 51 -19.74 0.31 -22.86
CA GLU A 51 -21.10 0.59 -22.37
C GLU A 51 -22.07 -0.57 -22.60
N ASP A 52 -21.63 -1.64 -23.28
CA ASP A 52 -22.40 -2.87 -23.48
C ASP A 52 -22.72 -3.59 -22.15
N ALA A 53 -24.00 -3.86 -21.93
CA ALA A 53 -24.50 -4.37 -20.65
C ALA A 53 -24.11 -5.84 -20.37
N GLU A 54 -24.02 -6.68 -21.42
CA GLU A 54 -23.63 -8.09 -21.31
C GLU A 54 -22.13 -8.19 -21.03
N LEU A 55 -21.33 -7.40 -21.74
CA LEU A 55 -19.89 -7.28 -21.54
C LEU A 55 -19.54 -6.77 -20.13
N GLN A 56 -20.28 -5.78 -19.63
CA GLN A 56 -20.15 -5.36 -18.23
C GLN A 56 -20.60 -6.44 -17.24
N ALA A 57 -21.62 -7.23 -17.56
CA ALA A 57 -22.03 -8.37 -16.72
C ALA A 57 -20.94 -9.45 -16.66
N ARG A 58 -20.29 -9.77 -17.78
CA ARG A 58 -19.10 -10.64 -17.84
C ARG A 58 -17.96 -10.09 -16.98
N ALA A 59 -17.68 -8.79 -17.03
CA ALA A 59 -16.66 -8.17 -16.19
C ALA A 59 -17.02 -8.22 -14.68
N ARG A 60 -18.29 -7.95 -14.32
CA ARG A 60 -18.79 -8.09 -12.94
C ARG A 60 -18.66 -9.52 -12.40
N ALA A 61 -18.83 -10.54 -13.25
CA ALA A 61 -18.70 -11.94 -12.86
C ALA A 61 -17.24 -12.40 -12.66
N LEU A 62 -16.27 -11.64 -13.18
CA LEU A 62 -14.84 -11.95 -13.07
C LEU A 62 -14.12 -11.14 -11.98
N ALA A 63 -14.56 -9.91 -11.73
CA ALA A 63 -14.01 -9.05 -10.70
C ALA A 63 -14.64 -9.35 -9.33
N PRO A 64 -13.86 -9.43 -8.23
CA PRO A 64 -14.37 -9.68 -6.87
C PRO A 64 -15.00 -8.40 -6.28
N LEU A 65 -15.97 -7.81 -6.99
CA LEU A 65 -16.52 -6.49 -6.69
C LEU A 65 -17.22 -6.42 -5.33
N GLU A 66 -17.78 -7.52 -4.84
CA GLU A 66 -18.46 -7.54 -3.54
C GLU A 66 -17.45 -7.40 -2.40
N GLN A 67 -16.40 -8.24 -2.41
CA GLN A 67 -15.28 -8.13 -1.46
C GLN A 67 -14.61 -6.75 -1.54
N LEU A 68 -14.28 -6.29 -2.76
CA LEU A 68 -13.62 -4.99 -2.94
C LEU A 68 -14.50 -3.81 -2.51
N ARG A 69 -15.83 -3.92 -2.61
CA ARG A 69 -16.75 -2.91 -2.06
C ARG A 69 -16.83 -2.96 -0.55
N GLN A 70 -16.83 -4.15 0.06
CA GLN A 70 -16.79 -4.28 1.51
C GLN A 70 -15.50 -3.67 2.07
N GLU A 71 -14.33 -4.07 1.55
CA GLU A 71 -13.03 -3.50 1.96
C GLU A 71 -12.98 -1.98 1.78
N ALA A 72 -13.54 -1.47 0.67
CA ALA A 72 -13.61 -0.04 0.39
C ALA A 72 -14.59 0.72 1.31
N GLN A 73 -15.69 0.08 1.72
CA GLN A 73 -16.64 0.64 2.67
C GLN A 73 -16.02 0.71 4.06
N GLU A 74 -15.37 -0.37 4.53
CA GLU A 74 -14.65 -0.39 5.80
C GLU A 74 -13.53 0.67 5.86
N ALA A 75 -12.81 0.89 4.74
CA ALA A 75 -11.80 1.94 4.63
C ALA A 75 -12.42 3.36 4.63
N ALA A 76 -13.54 3.56 3.94
CA ALA A 76 -14.27 4.82 3.92
C ALA A 76 -14.82 5.17 5.32
N ASP A 77 -15.44 4.20 6.00
CA ASP A 77 -16.00 4.37 7.34
C ASP A 77 -14.90 4.64 8.37
N LEU A 78 -13.75 3.95 8.29
CA LEU A 78 -12.59 4.23 9.15
C LEU A 78 -12.06 5.66 8.96
N ASN A 79 -11.96 6.13 7.72
CA ASN A 79 -11.46 7.48 7.43
C ASN A 79 -12.48 8.56 7.81
N ALA A 80 -13.77 8.33 7.57
CA ALA A 80 -14.85 9.19 8.04
C ALA A 80 -14.83 9.30 9.57
N LEU A 81 -14.73 8.16 10.27
CA LEU A 81 -14.72 8.08 11.74
C LEU A 81 -13.53 8.82 12.37
N LEU A 82 -12.35 8.77 11.74
CA LEU A 82 -11.13 9.38 12.28
C LEU A 82 -10.92 10.84 11.83
N LEU A 83 -11.41 11.24 10.65
CA LEU A 83 -11.20 12.59 10.10
C LEU A 83 -12.39 13.53 10.33
N LEU A 84 -13.64 13.06 10.28
CA LEU A 84 -14.81 13.94 10.47
C LEU A 84 -14.92 14.44 11.92
N GLY A 85 -14.45 13.64 12.89
CA GLY A 85 -14.30 14.08 14.28
C GLY A 85 -13.26 15.20 14.47
N GLU A 86 -12.31 15.36 13.54
CA GLU A 86 -11.41 16.51 13.48
C GLU A 86 -12.10 17.69 12.77
N GLN A 87 -12.79 17.45 11.65
CA GLN A 87 -13.43 18.50 10.85
C GLN A 87 -14.62 19.20 11.55
N GLN A 88 -15.43 18.49 12.33
CA GLN A 88 -16.50 19.10 13.13
C GLN A 88 -15.97 20.04 14.23
N ALA A 89 -14.72 19.87 14.67
CA ALA A 89 -14.05 20.80 15.59
C ALA A 89 -13.33 21.95 14.87
N ALA A 90 -12.96 21.76 13.60
CA ALA A 90 -12.23 22.74 12.79
C ALA A 90 -13.11 23.68 11.94
N GLY A 91 -14.43 23.48 11.91
CA GLY A 91 -15.38 24.38 11.24
C GLY A 91 -15.30 24.41 9.69
N GLY A 92 -14.57 23.48 9.09
CA GLY A 92 -14.40 23.37 7.63
C GLY A 92 -15.34 22.33 7.01
N GLY A 93 -15.95 22.67 5.87
CA GLY A 93 -16.77 21.73 5.10
C GLY A 93 -15.95 20.54 4.59
N GLY A 94 -16.55 19.33 4.58
CA GLY A 94 -15.86 18.05 4.44
C GLY A 94 -15.27 17.68 3.08
N GLY A 95 -14.73 18.64 2.32
CA GLY A 95 -13.97 18.37 1.10
C GLY A 95 -12.60 17.77 1.43
N GLY A 96 -12.30 16.57 0.91
CA GLY A 96 -10.98 15.94 0.98
C GLY A 96 -10.90 14.59 1.70
N VAL A 97 -11.98 14.12 2.33
CA VAL A 97 -12.07 12.73 2.80
C VAL A 97 -12.42 11.83 1.61
N LEU A 98 -11.68 10.74 1.41
CA LEU A 98 -11.95 9.77 0.35
C LEU A 98 -13.22 8.97 0.65
N GLY A 99 -14.04 8.74 -0.37
CA GLY A 99 -15.27 7.96 -0.26
C GLY A 99 -15.11 6.51 -0.73
N LEU A 100 -16.20 5.73 -0.62
CA LEU A 100 -16.30 4.34 -1.09
C LEU A 100 -15.75 4.15 -2.51
N GLN A 101 -16.07 5.06 -3.44
CA GLN A 101 -15.63 4.98 -4.84
C GLN A 101 -14.10 5.07 -4.97
N ASP A 102 -13.45 5.90 -4.15
CA ASP A 102 -12.00 6.11 -4.23
C ASP A 102 -11.23 4.90 -3.72
N PHE A 103 -11.65 4.34 -2.57
CA PHE A 103 -11.06 3.11 -2.05
C PHE A 103 -11.37 1.90 -2.94
N LEU A 104 -12.56 1.83 -3.55
CA LEU A 104 -12.91 0.78 -4.52
C LEU A 104 -11.97 0.83 -5.73
N VAL A 105 -11.69 2.01 -6.27
CA VAL A 105 -10.74 2.15 -7.39
C VAL A 105 -9.31 1.78 -6.99
N GLN A 106 -8.86 2.14 -5.78
CA GLN A 106 -7.57 1.70 -5.25
C GLN A 106 -7.51 0.17 -5.03
N GLY A 107 -8.62 -0.47 -4.69
CA GLY A 107 -8.76 -1.94 -4.67
C GLY A 107 -8.68 -2.54 -6.07
N LEU A 108 -9.44 -1.98 -7.01
CA LEU A 108 -9.48 -2.43 -8.41
C LEU A 108 -8.13 -2.31 -9.11
N LEU A 109 -7.37 -1.24 -8.90
CA LEU A 109 -6.01 -1.09 -9.43
C LEU A 109 -5.07 -2.22 -8.98
N ARG A 110 -5.07 -2.50 -7.67
CA ARG A 110 -4.26 -3.58 -7.06
C ARG A 110 -4.66 -4.95 -7.63
N TRP A 111 -5.96 -5.29 -7.57
CA TRP A 111 -6.48 -6.55 -8.10
C TRP A 111 -6.18 -6.72 -9.59
N PHE A 112 -6.40 -5.68 -10.39
CA PHE A 112 -6.23 -5.76 -11.83
C PHE A 112 -4.78 -6.04 -12.22
N LYS A 113 -3.83 -5.35 -11.58
CA LYS A 113 -2.39 -5.47 -11.87
C LYS A 113 -1.74 -6.72 -11.29
N ARG A 114 -2.19 -7.17 -10.11
CA ARG A 114 -1.52 -8.24 -9.35
C ARG A 114 -2.13 -9.62 -9.58
N ASP A 115 -3.45 -9.69 -9.77
CA ASP A 115 -4.20 -10.95 -9.78
C ASP A 115 -4.89 -11.24 -11.12
N PHE A 116 -5.36 -10.20 -11.82
CA PHE A 116 -6.20 -10.38 -13.01
C PHE A 116 -5.45 -10.34 -14.35
N PHE A 117 -4.59 -9.34 -14.58
CA PHE A 117 -4.07 -9.00 -15.91
C PHE A 117 -2.54 -8.97 -15.97
N SER A 118 -1.96 -9.51 -17.04
CA SER A 118 -0.51 -9.72 -17.20
C SER A 118 0.12 -8.84 -18.29
N TRP A 119 1.33 -8.36 -18.04
CA TRP A 119 2.09 -7.59 -19.04
C TRP A 119 2.78 -8.53 -20.02
N VAL A 120 2.70 -8.22 -21.32
CA VAL A 120 3.41 -8.97 -22.37
C VAL A 120 4.35 -8.04 -23.12
N ASP A 121 5.64 -8.13 -22.79
CA ASP A 121 6.70 -7.57 -23.63
C ASP A 121 6.92 -8.46 -24.85
N GLN A 122 7.22 -9.75 -24.60
CA GLN A 122 7.32 -10.81 -25.59
C GLN A 122 6.65 -12.07 -25.02
N PRO A 123 5.85 -12.82 -25.80
CA PRO A 123 5.21 -14.05 -25.31
C PRO A 123 6.24 -15.16 -25.12
N ALA A 124 6.08 -15.96 -24.07
CA ALA A 124 6.74 -17.26 -23.96
C ALA A 124 6.25 -18.21 -25.07
N CYS A 125 7.07 -19.18 -25.47
CA CYS A 125 6.67 -20.15 -26.50
C CYS A 125 5.49 -21.01 -26.03
N GLU A 126 4.43 -21.07 -26.84
CA GLU A 126 3.22 -21.85 -26.54
C GLU A 126 3.46 -23.37 -26.44
N LEU A 127 4.54 -23.88 -27.04
CA LEU A 127 4.88 -25.31 -27.02
C LEU A 127 5.76 -25.73 -25.83
N CYS A 128 6.73 -24.90 -25.44
CA CYS A 128 7.75 -25.27 -24.44
C CYS A 128 8.03 -24.24 -23.35
N GLY A 129 7.32 -23.11 -23.32
CA GLY A 129 7.51 -22.03 -22.34
C GLY A 129 8.82 -21.24 -22.44
N CYS A 130 9.77 -21.66 -23.29
CA CYS A 130 11.05 -20.97 -23.43
C CYS A 130 10.91 -19.56 -24.02
N PRO A 131 11.88 -18.65 -23.77
CA PRO A 131 11.92 -17.34 -24.39
C PRO A 131 11.85 -17.38 -25.92
N THR A 132 11.24 -16.34 -26.48
CA THR A 132 11.10 -16.14 -27.91
C THR A 132 11.83 -14.88 -28.36
N SER A 133 11.84 -14.61 -29.66
CA SER A 133 12.32 -13.35 -30.22
C SER A 133 11.44 -12.95 -31.40
N GLY A 134 11.14 -11.65 -31.51
CA GLY A 134 10.23 -11.12 -32.52
C GLY A 134 10.75 -11.31 -33.94
N ILE A 135 9.90 -11.82 -34.82
CA ILE A 135 10.19 -12.03 -36.25
C ILE A 135 9.32 -11.16 -37.18
N GLY A 136 8.62 -10.17 -36.63
CA GLY A 136 7.84 -9.17 -37.37
C GLY A 136 6.33 -9.31 -37.18
N MET A 137 5.58 -8.68 -38.09
CA MET A 137 4.12 -8.72 -38.13
C MET A 137 3.62 -9.80 -39.11
N VAL A 138 2.51 -10.44 -38.77
CA VAL A 138 1.79 -11.38 -39.63
C VAL A 138 0.31 -11.00 -39.71
N GLN A 139 -0.36 -11.42 -40.77
CA GLN A 139 -1.79 -11.16 -40.93
C GLN A 139 -2.60 -11.92 -39.87
N PRO A 140 -3.68 -11.32 -39.33
CA PRO A 140 -4.65 -12.03 -38.51
C PRO A 140 -5.27 -13.20 -39.28
N THR A 141 -5.45 -14.34 -38.61
CA THR A 141 -6.31 -15.42 -39.07
C THR A 141 -7.78 -14.98 -39.01
N ALA A 142 -8.66 -15.67 -39.73
CA ALA A 142 -10.10 -15.38 -39.69
C ALA A 142 -10.73 -15.47 -38.28
N ALA A 143 -10.14 -16.28 -37.37
CA ALA A 143 -10.55 -16.35 -35.97
C ALA A 143 -10.05 -15.12 -35.18
N GLU A 144 -8.77 -14.79 -35.27
CA GLU A 144 -8.18 -13.63 -34.58
C GLU A 144 -8.82 -12.31 -35.04
N ALA A 145 -9.12 -12.17 -36.34
CA ALA A 145 -9.82 -11.01 -36.91
C ALA A 145 -11.25 -10.87 -36.35
N ARG A 146 -11.99 -11.98 -36.23
CA ARG A 146 -13.34 -12.03 -35.64
C ARG A 146 -13.34 -11.61 -34.16
N ASP A 147 -12.30 -12.03 -33.44
CA ASP A 147 -12.04 -11.64 -32.06
C ASP A 147 -11.45 -10.21 -31.95
N GLY A 148 -11.27 -9.51 -33.07
CA GLY A 148 -10.91 -8.09 -33.15
C GLY A 148 -9.41 -7.80 -33.11
N ALA A 149 -8.55 -8.72 -33.52
CA ALA A 149 -7.13 -8.43 -33.75
C ALA A 149 -6.93 -7.73 -35.10
N GLY A 150 -6.58 -6.44 -35.06
CA GLY A 150 -6.21 -5.69 -36.28
C GLY A 150 -4.76 -5.93 -36.76
N ARG A 151 -3.91 -6.53 -35.91
CA ARG A 151 -2.51 -6.87 -36.20
C ARG A 151 -2.06 -8.03 -35.30
N VAL A 152 -1.12 -8.84 -35.77
CA VAL A 152 -0.54 -9.95 -35.01
C VAL A 152 0.97 -9.88 -35.05
N GLU A 153 1.60 -9.84 -33.88
CA GLU A 153 3.06 -9.89 -33.73
C GLU A 153 3.48 -11.37 -33.71
N ALA A 154 4.49 -11.75 -34.48
CA ALA A 154 4.99 -13.12 -34.56
C ALA A 154 6.34 -13.25 -33.86
N TYR A 155 6.51 -14.34 -33.11
CA TYR A 155 7.68 -14.60 -32.28
C TYR A 155 8.20 -16.02 -32.50
N ARG A 156 9.50 -16.20 -32.71
CA ARG A 156 10.13 -17.52 -32.86
C ARG A 156 10.74 -17.95 -31.53
N CYS A 157 10.51 -19.20 -31.12
CA CYS A 157 11.17 -19.76 -29.94
C CYS A 157 12.67 -19.98 -30.18
N ASN A 158 13.49 -19.55 -29.22
CA ASN A 158 14.95 -19.68 -29.32
C ASN A 158 15.45 -21.13 -29.16
N VAL A 159 14.59 -22.04 -28.67
CA VAL A 159 14.90 -23.45 -28.43
C VAL A 159 14.24 -24.34 -29.48
N CYS A 160 12.91 -24.48 -29.45
CA CYS A 160 12.19 -25.41 -30.34
C CYS A 160 11.89 -24.84 -31.74
N GLN A 161 12.27 -23.60 -32.05
CA GLN A 161 12.01 -22.88 -33.31
C GLN A 161 10.53 -22.69 -33.68
N GLN A 162 9.58 -23.19 -32.88
CA GLN A 162 8.14 -22.99 -33.08
C GLN A 162 7.80 -21.49 -33.06
N VAL A 163 6.91 -21.08 -33.96
CA VAL A 163 6.38 -19.71 -34.01
C VAL A 163 5.16 -19.60 -33.11
N THR A 164 5.20 -18.64 -32.19
CA THR A 164 4.08 -18.21 -31.33
C THR A 164 3.51 -16.90 -31.85
N ARG A 165 2.18 -16.76 -31.78
CA ARG A 165 1.46 -15.59 -32.27
C ARG A 165 1.01 -14.72 -31.10
N PHE A 166 1.06 -13.40 -31.26
CA PHE A 166 0.54 -12.44 -30.30
C PHE A 166 -0.42 -11.45 -30.98
N PRO A 167 -1.72 -11.82 -31.07
CA PRO A 167 -2.73 -10.94 -31.65
C PRO A 167 -3.03 -9.76 -30.73
N ARG A 168 -3.07 -8.56 -31.31
CA ARG A 168 -3.37 -7.31 -30.61
C ARG A 168 -4.87 -7.06 -30.67
N TYR A 169 -5.61 -7.73 -29.78
CA TYR A 169 -7.08 -7.69 -29.72
C TYR A 169 -7.60 -6.33 -29.24
N ALA A 170 -8.60 -5.80 -29.94
CA ALA A 170 -9.31 -4.57 -29.58
C ALA A 170 -10.73 -4.80 -29.02
N ARG A 171 -11.19 -6.06 -28.88
CA ARG A 171 -12.51 -6.38 -28.27
C ARG A 171 -12.33 -6.71 -26.79
N PRO A 172 -12.94 -5.97 -25.84
CA PRO A 172 -12.80 -6.27 -24.41
C PRO A 172 -13.29 -7.66 -24.04
N ALA A 173 -14.30 -8.19 -24.73
CA ALA A 173 -14.77 -9.57 -24.56
C ALA A 173 -13.62 -10.59 -24.66
N LYS A 174 -12.70 -10.39 -25.61
CA LYS A 174 -11.52 -11.24 -25.78
C LYS A 174 -10.45 -10.95 -24.73
N LEU A 175 -10.29 -9.69 -24.33
CA LEU A 175 -9.31 -9.30 -23.32
C LEU A 175 -9.64 -9.85 -21.91
N LEU A 176 -10.93 -10.04 -21.58
CA LEU A 176 -11.36 -10.75 -20.37
C LEU A 176 -10.96 -12.25 -20.37
N GLU A 177 -10.79 -12.85 -21.55
CA GLU A 177 -10.33 -14.23 -21.74
C GLU A 177 -8.80 -14.32 -21.76
N THR A 178 -8.12 -13.48 -22.55
CA THR A 178 -6.65 -13.54 -22.70
C THR A 178 -5.89 -12.97 -21.51
N ARG A 179 -6.50 -12.00 -20.80
CA ARG A 179 -5.99 -11.35 -19.58
C ARG A 179 -4.55 -10.87 -19.67
N ARG A 180 -4.11 -10.48 -20.87
CA ARG A 180 -2.72 -10.12 -21.14
C ARG A 180 -2.58 -9.12 -22.26
N GLY A 181 -1.59 -8.23 -22.17
CA GLY A 181 -1.30 -7.25 -23.21
C GLY A 181 -0.32 -6.16 -22.79
N ARG A 182 -0.40 -5.01 -23.46
CA ARG A 182 0.35 -3.78 -23.15
C ARG A 182 -0.64 -2.65 -22.81
N CYS A 183 -0.17 -1.41 -22.65
CA CYS A 183 -0.99 -0.27 -22.18
C CYS A 183 -2.37 -0.15 -22.86
N GLY A 184 -2.46 -0.35 -24.17
CA GLY A 184 -3.74 -0.40 -24.91
C GLY A 184 -4.74 -1.41 -24.36
N GLU A 185 -4.34 -2.69 -24.30
CA GLU A 185 -5.20 -3.77 -23.80
C GLU A 185 -5.51 -3.61 -22.29
N TRP A 186 -4.53 -3.15 -21.51
CA TRP A 186 -4.67 -2.89 -20.08
C TRP A 186 -5.70 -1.79 -19.80
N ALA A 187 -5.52 -0.59 -20.38
CA ALA A 187 -6.42 0.55 -20.16
C ALA A 187 -7.84 0.26 -20.66
N HIS A 188 -7.99 -0.41 -21.81
CA HIS A 188 -9.31 -0.74 -22.35
C HIS A 188 -10.08 -1.75 -21.50
N THR A 189 -9.40 -2.79 -21.01
CA THR A 189 -10.02 -3.78 -20.12
C THR A 189 -10.29 -3.19 -18.72
N PHE A 190 -9.39 -2.36 -18.20
CA PHE A 190 -9.60 -1.68 -16.93
C PHE A 190 -10.76 -0.67 -16.98
N LEU A 191 -10.91 0.05 -18.10
CA LEU A 191 -12.06 0.92 -18.33
C LEU A 191 -13.38 0.13 -18.27
N LEU A 192 -13.42 -1.05 -18.90
CA LEU A 192 -14.59 -1.94 -18.79
C LEU A 192 -14.87 -2.33 -17.33
N VAL A 193 -13.83 -2.66 -16.55
CA VAL A 193 -13.97 -3.00 -15.13
C VAL A 193 -14.52 -1.81 -14.32
N LEU A 194 -14.01 -0.59 -14.54
CA LEU A 194 -14.53 0.63 -13.89
C LEU A 194 -16.01 0.87 -14.22
N ARG A 195 -16.38 0.79 -15.50
CA ARG A 195 -17.77 0.96 -15.95
C ARG A 195 -18.68 -0.15 -15.41
N ALA A 196 -18.22 -1.39 -15.41
CA ALA A 196 -18.92 -2.55 -14.86
C ALA A 196 -19.14 -2.46 -13.33
N ALA A 197 -18.21 -1.83 -12.61
CA ALA A 197 -18.32 -1.52 -11.18
C ALA A 197 -19.32 -0.39 -10.86
N GLY A 198 -19.82 0.32 -11.88
CA GLY A 198 -20.79 1.41 -11.75
C GLY A 198 -20.16 2.82 -11.72
N LEU A 199 -18.85 2.93 -11.95
CA LEU A 199 -18.11 4.19 -11.85
C LEU A 199 -18.15 4.97 -13.17
N ASP A 200 -18.35 6.28 -13.13
CA ASP A 200 -18.23 7.12 -14.32
C ASP A 200 -16.75 7.29 -14.68
N ALA A 201 -16.38 6.90 -15.90
CA ALA A 201 -14.98 6.73 -16.28
C ALA A 201 -14.71 7.20 -17.72
N ARG A 202 -13.45 7.57 -17.98
CA ARG A 202 -12.95 8.01 -19.29
C ARG A 202 -11.79 7.14 -19.75
N HIS A 203 -11.77 6.82 -21.05
CA HIS A 203 -10.56 6.41 -21.74
C HIS A 203 -9.69 7.65 -21.99
N ILE A 204 -8.44 7.65 -21.54
CA ILE A 204 -7.50 8.75 -21.80
C ILE A 204 -6.49 8.31 -22.84
N THR A 205 -6.23 9.17 -23.83
CA THR A 205 -5.15 8.98 -24.81
C THR A 205 -4.29 10.23 -24.88
N ASP A 206 -2.98 10.05 -24.98
CA ASP A 206 -2.04 11.12 -25.34
C ASP A 206 -1.62 11.07 -26.82
N ASN A 207 -0.87 12.09 -27.23
CA ASN A 207 -0.25 12.18 -28.56
C ASN A 207 1.12 11.47 -28.66
N ALA A 208 1.51 10.67 -27.67
CA ALA A 208 2.83 10.10 -27.48
C ALA A 208 2.79 8.58 -27.17
N ASP A 209 1.79 7.89 -27.72
CA ASP A 209 1.60 6.43 -27.66
C ASP A 209 1.48 5.87 -26.21
N HIS A 210 0.72 6.54 -25.35
CA HIS A 210 0.25 5.97 -24.08
C HIS A 210 -1.24 6.25 -23.83
N VAL A 211 -1.89 5.34 -23.12
CA VAL A 211 -3.31 5.38 -22.76
C VAL A 211 -3.53 4.90 -21.33
N TRP A 212 -4.51 5.48 -20.67
CA TRP A 212 -4.86 5.20 -19.27
C TRP A 212 -6.34 5.54 -19.03
N CYS A 213 -6.77 5.72 -17.77
CA CYS A 213 -8.16 6.05 -17.44
C CYS A 213 -8.28 7.25 -16.48
N GLU A 214 -9.45 7.87 -16.46
CA GLU A 214 -9.90 8.69 -15.33
C GLU A 214 -11.21 8.10 -14.79
N TYR A 215 -11.49 8.32 -13.51
CA TYR A 215 -12.84 8.16 -12.96
C TYR A 215 -13.28 9.46 -12.27
N TYR A 216 -14.59 9.69 -12.18
CA TYR A 216 -15.12 10.82 -11.44
C TYR A 216 -15.32 10.44 -9.96
N SER A 217 -14.59 11.11 -9.06
CA SER A 217 -14.77 10.95 -7.61
C SER A 217 -15.85 11.92 -7.13
N ALA A 218 -16.96 11.37 -6.62
CA ALA A 218 -18.01 12.18 -6.01
C ALA A 218 -17.54 12.87 -4.71
N ALA A 219 -16.66 12.23 -3.93
CA ALA A 219 -16.15 12.76 -2.67
C ALA A 219 -15.13 13.90 -2.86
N LEU A 220 -14.31 13.82 -3.92
CA LEU A 220 -13.37 14.89 -4.29
C LEU A 220 -13.99 15.92 -5.26
N GLY A 221 -15.20 15.68 -5.79
CA GLY A 221 -15.90 16.57 -6.72
C GLY A 221 -15.22 16.76 -8.07
N ARG A 222 -14.36 15.81 -8.50
CA ARG A 222 -13.52 15.97 -9.70
C ARG A 222 -13.15 14.64 -10.37
N TRP A 223 -12.63 14.74 -11.59
CA TRP A 223 -11.92 13.63 -12.23
C TRP A 223 -10.58 13.33 -11.53
N VAL A 224 -10.30 12.04 -11.40
CA VAL A 224 -9.11 11.48 -10.74
C VAL A 224 -8.40 10.58 -11.74
N HIS A 225 -7.10 10.81 -11.89
CA HIS A 225 -6.21 10.03 -12.75
C HIS A 225 -6.03 8.60 -12.25
N VAL A 226 -6.11 7.60 -13.14
CA VAL A 226 -5.74 6.22 -12.83
C VAL A 226 -5.03 5.50 -13.99
N ASP A 227 -3.88 4.86 -13.71
CA ASP A 227 -3.17 3.98 -14.65
C ASP A 227 -2.98 2.59 -14.03
N ALA A 228 -3.70 1.61 -14.59
CA ALA A 228 -3.64 0.22 -14.16
C ALA A 228 -2.29 -0.46 -14.46
N CYS A 229 -1.56 -0.02 -15.50
CA CYS A 229 -0.23 -0.57 -15.81
C CYS A 229 0.77 -0.27 -14.67
N GLU A 230 0.59 0.85 -13.98
CA GLU A 230 1.53 1.40 -13.00
C GLU A 230 1.02 1.33 -11.56
N GLU A 231 -0.21 0.85 -11.33
CA GLU A 231 -0.96 0.94 -10.06
C GLU A 231 -1.17 2.39 -9.58
N ALA A 232 -1.09 3.36 -10.50
CA ALA A 232 -1.07 4.77 -10.17
C ALA A 232 -2.49 5.30 -9.92
N TRP A 233 -2.68 5.98 -8.79
CA TRP A 233 -3.90 6.68 -8.42
C TRP A 233 -3.59 8.15 -8.12
N ASP A 234 -4.36 9.06 -8.71
CA ASP A 234 -4.28 10.53 -8.59
C ASP A 234 -2.88 11.12 -8.81
N THR A 235 -2.08 10.47 -9.67
CA THR A 235 -0.69 10.90 -9.98
C THR A 235 -0.56 11.36 -11.45
N PRO A 236 -1.24 12.46 -11.89
CA PRO A 236 -1.31 12.80 -13.31
C PRO A 236 0.03 13.31 -13.89
N LEU A 237 0.92 13.87 -13.08
CA LEU A 237 2.23 14.32 -13.53
C LEU A 237 3.24 13.17 -13.75
N LEU A 238 2.83 11.90 -13.60
CA LEU A 238 3.67 10.72 -13.81
C LEU A 238 4.38 10.72 -15.17
N TYR A 239 3.70 11.18 -16.21
CA TYR A 239 4.16 11.06 -17.60
C TYR A 239 5.20 12.13 -17.99
N GLU A 240 4.88 13.42 -17.85
CA GLU A 240 5.86 14.47 -18.14
C GLU A 240 6.89 14.60 -17.02
N GLY A 241 6.46 14.50 -15.76
CA GLY A 241 7.35 14.69 -14.61
C GLY A 241 8.23 13.47 -14.31
N GLY A 242 7.65 12.28 -14.25
CA GLY A 242 8.38 11.04 -13.95
C GLY A 242 9.09 10.43 -15.17
N TRP A 243 8.41 10.36 -16.33
CA TRP A 243 8.95 9.71 -17.53
C TRP A 243 9.55 10.71 -18.54
N GLY A 244 9.48 12.01 -18.30
CA GLY A 244 10.03 13.03 -19.21
C GLY A 244 9.25 13.20 -20.53
N LYS A 245 8.02 12.71 -20.65
CA LYS A 245 7.24 12.81 -21.90
C LYS A 245 6.89 14.26 -22.24
N SER A 246 7.27 14.71 -23.43
CA SER A 246 6.82 16.00 -23.98
C SER A 246 5.40 15.88 -24.53
N LEU A 247 4.40 16.11 -23.66
CA LEU A 247 2.98 16.04 -24.02
C LEU A 247 2.48 17.35 -24.68
N ALA A 248 1.62 17.22 -25.69
CA ALA A 248 1.00 18.34 -26.39
C ALA A 248 -0.54 18.25 -26.41
N HIS A 249 -1.09 17.03 -26.52
CA HIS A 249 -2.52 16.78 -26.50
C HIS A 249 -2.83 15.52 -25.69
N VAL A 250 -3.77 15.63 -24.75
CA VAL A 250 -4.33 14.53 -23.99
C VAL A 250 -5.86 14.67 -23.97
N PHE A 251 -6.57 13.63 -24.41
CA PHE A 251 -8.02 13.64 -24.53
C PHE A 251 -8.66 12.57 -23.65
N GLY A 252 -9.65 12.98 -22.86
CA GLY A 252 -10.48 12.09 -22.06
C GLY A 252 -11.84 11.85 -22.73
N SER A 253 -12.10 10.61 -23.12
CA SER A 253 -13.32 10.18 -23.81
C SER A 253 -14.21 9.35 -22.90
N SER A 254 -15.51 9.65 -22.86
CA SER A 254 -16.54 8.91 -22.10
C SER A 254 -17.81 8.74 -22.93
N ARG A 255 -18.78 7.99 -22.39
CA ARG A 255 -20.16 7.96 -22.90
C ARG A 255 -20.83 9.34 -23.04
N HIS A 256 -20.32 10.37 -22.35
CA HIS A 256 -20.81 11.75 -22.39
C HIS A 256 -20.05 12.66 -23.36
N GLY A 257 -19.10 12.12 -24.13
CA GLY A 257 -18.27 12.86 -25.08
C GLY A 257 -16.79 12.93 -24.70
N VAL A 258 -16.06 13.81 -25.39
CA VAL A 258 -14.60 13.99 -25.28
C VAL A 258 -14.26 15.39 -24.78
N THR A 259 -13.30 15.45 -23.86
CA THR A 259 -12.75 16.68 -23.26
C THR A 259 -11.23 16.73 -23.47
N ASP A 260 -10.67 17.91 -23.74
CA ASP A 260 -9.22 18.14 -23.65
C ASP A 260 -8.82 18.27 -22.18
N VAL A 261 -8.00 17.33 -21.71
CA VAL A 261 -7.52 17.26 -20.32
C VAL A 261 -6.02 17.55 -20.20
N THR A 262 -5.36 18.00 -21.29
CA THR A 262 -3.90 18.15 -21.40
C THR A 262 -3.25 18.85 -20.21
N ARG A 263 -3.86 19.94 -19.72
CA ARG A 263 -3.31 20.75 -18.61
C ARG A 263 -3.19 20.00 -17.29
N ARG A 264 -3.97 18.94 -17.07
CA ARG A 264 -3.87 18.07 -15.88
C ARG A 264 -2.56 17.27 -15.86
N TYR A 265 -2.01 16.97 -17.03
CA TYR A 265 -0.90 16.03 -17.24
C TYR A 265 0.44 16.72 -17.57
N VAL A 266 0.47 18.06 -17.53
CA VAL A 266 1.62 18.88 -17.95
C VAL A 266 2.09 19.74 -16.78
N VAL A 267 3.38 19.60 -16.47
CA VAL A 267 4.14 20.27 -15.40
C VAL A 267 4.31 21.76 -15.70
N GLN A 268 4.42 22.12 -16.98
CA GLN A 268 4.61 23.51 -17.44
C GLN A 268 3.55 23.92 -18.49
N PRO A 269 2.32 24.25 -18.07
CA PRO A 269 1.24 24.65 -18.99
C PRO A 269 1.60 25.84 -19.90
N GLN A 270 2.48 26.73 -19.44
CA GLN A 270 3.04 27.84 -20.22
C GLN A 270 3.85 27.40 -21.47
N ALA A 271 4.29 26.13 -21.52
CA ALA A 271 4.97 25.55 -22.68
C ALA A 271 3.99 24.93 -23.70
N LEU A 272 2.69 24.82 -23.39
CA LEU A 272 1.71 24.25 -24.33
C LEU A 272 1.56 25.04 -25.64
N PRO A 273 1.54 26.40 -25.67
CA PRO A 273 1.38 27.15 -26.92
C PRO A 273 2.48 26.91 -27.96
N SER A 274 3.70 26.56 -27.55
CA SER A 274 4.78 26.21 -28.49
C SER A 274 4.69 24.76 -28.98
N ARG A 275 4.11 23.85 -28.18
CA ARG A 275 3.89 22.45 -28.57
C ARG A 275 2.65 22.23 -29.43
N ARG A 276 1.62 23.09 -29.28
CA ARG A 276 0.29 22.96 -29.91
C ARG A 276 0.12 23.83 -31.17
N GLN A 277 1.20 24.14 -31.88
CA GLN A 277 1.16 24.91 -33.14
C GLN A 277 0.61 24.13 -34.34
N GLN A 278 0.33 22.84 -34.15
CA GLN A 278 -0.01 21.87 -35.20
C GLN A 278 -1.45 22.01 -35.71
N VAL A 279 -2.39 22.47 -34.87
CA VAL A 279 -3.79 22.75 -35.23
C VAL A 279 -4.28 24.01 -34.48
N PRO A 280 -5.23 24.79 -35.03
CA PRO A 280 -5.82 25.90 -34.29
C PRO A 280 -6.68 25.41 -33.11
N GLU A 281 -6.52 25.99 -31.92
CA GLU A 281 -7.32 25.66 -30.73
C GLU A 281 -8.83 25.77 -30.96
N ALA A 282 -9.27 26.78 -31.72
CA ALA A 282 -10.68 26.95 -32.09
C ALA A 282 -11.22 25.79 -32.95
N TRP A 283 -10.39 25.22 -33.83
CA TRP A 283 -10.76 24.03 -34.62
C TRP A 283 -10.86 22.78 -33.74
N LEU A 284 -9.95 22.64 -32.75
CA LEU A 284 -9.96 21.53 -31.81
C LEU A 284 -11.21 21.60 -30.91
N ALA A 285 -11.49 22.75 -30.31
CA ALA A 285 -12.68 22.98 -29.49
C ALA A 285 -13.98 22.70 -30.27
N ALA A 286 -14.09 23.20 -31.52
CA ALA A 286 -15.23 22.92 -32.38
C ALA A 286 -15.35 21.42 -32.74
N THR A 287 -14.23 20.72 -32.91
CA THR A 287 -14.19 19.28 -33.19
C THR A 287 -14.64 18.45 -31.98
N LEU A 288 -14.17 18.77 -30.77
CA LEU A 288 -14.61 18.13 -29.54
C LEU A 288 -16.11 18.37 -29.29
N ALA A 289 -16.59 19.60 -29.46
CA ALA A 289 -18.01 19.93 -29.35
C ALA A 289 -18.87 19.15 -30.37
N ARG A 290 -18.42 19.03 -31.62
CA ARG A 290 -19.11 18.27 -32.69
C ARG A 290 -19.25 16.78 -32.38
N LEU A 291 -18.29 16.20 -31.65
CA LEU A 291 -18.36 14.79 -31.22
C LEU A 291 -19.17 14.61 -29.93
N SER A 292 -19.09 15.54 -28.99
CA SER A 292 -19.76 15.46 -27.68
C SER A 292 -21.24 15.84 -27.73
N ASN A 293 -21.64 16.81 -28.56
CA ASN A 293 -23.01 17.34 -28.58
C ASN A 293 -24.08 16.29 -28.95
N PRO A 294 -23.91 15.40 -29.95
CA PRO A 294 -24.91 14.38 -30.27
C PRO A 294 -25.16 13.41 -29.11
N LEU A 295 -24.09 12.98 -28.43
CA LEU A 295 -24.18 12.08 -27.27
C LEU A 295 -24.96 12.75 -26.12
N ARG A 296 -24.69 14.03 -25.86
CA ARG A 296 -25.35 14.81 -24.80
C ARG A 296 -26.79 15.18 -25.12
N ALA A 297 -27.13 15.33 -26.40
CA ALA A 297 -28.49 15.62 -26.84
C ALA A 297 -29.45 14.45 -26.56
N ALA A 298 -28.94 13.22 -26.51
CA ALA A 298 -29.69 12.00 -26.15
C ALA A 298 -29.85 11.79 -24.64
N LEU A 299 -29.15 12.55 -23.78
CA LEU A 299 -29.23 12.42 -22.32
C LEU A 299 -30.45 13.14 -21.73
N ASP A 300 -31.02 12.57 -20.66
CA ASP A 300 -32.04 13.20 -19.82
C ASP A 300 -31.59 14.57 -19.29
N THR A 301 -32.56 15.47 -19.05
CA THR A 301 -32.31 16.84 -18.59
C THR A 301 -31.54 16.91 -17.26
N SER A 302 -31.75 15.95 -16.35
CA SER A 302 -31.02 15.85 -15.07
C SER A 302 -29.55 15.51 -15.30
N ILE A 303 -29.27 14.42 -16.01
CA ILE A 303 -27.91 13.96 -16.34
C ILE A 303 -27.17 15.02 -17.15
N ARG A 304 -27.84 15.67 -18.11
CA ARG A 304 -27.27 16.75 -18.92
C ARG A 304 -26.84 17.96 -18.08
N ARG A 305 -27.63 18.34 -17.06
CA ARG A 305 -27.27 19.39 -16.09
C ARG A 305 -26.08 18.97 -15.23
N GLU A 306 -26.09 17.74 -14.73
CA GLU A 306 -24.98 17.20 -13.94
C GLU A 306 -23.66 17.19 -14.72
N VAL A 307 -23.66 16.67 -15.96
CA VAL A 307 -22.48 16.69 -16.84
C VAL A 307 -22.02 18.12 -17.12
N ALA A 308 -22.94 19.07 -17.37
CA ALA A 308 -22.57 20.48 -17.58
C ALA A 308 -21.95 21.13 -16.32
N MET A 309 -22.43 20.79 -15.11
CA MET A 309 -21.84 21.25 -13.85
C MET A 309 -20.44 20.67 -13.65
N ARG A 310 -20.23 19.38 -13.94
CA ARG A 310 -18.92 18.72 -13.86
C ARG A 310 -17.92 19.29 -14.87
N ASP A 311 -18.35 19.57 -16.10
CA ASP A 311 -17.52 20.23 -17.12
C ASP A 311 -17.10 21.64 -16.69
N ALA A 312 -18.02 22.43 -16.10
CA ALA A 312 -17.70 23.76 -15.60
C ALA A 312 -16.71 23.71 -14.43
N ALA A 313 -16.87 22.76 -13.50
CA ALA A 313 -15.92 22.54 -12.41
C ALA A 313 -14.54 22.07 -12.92
N GLU A 314 -14.51 21.19 -13.92
CA GLU A 314 -13.27 20.75 -14.58
C GLU A 314 -12.60 21.89 -15.34
N ALA A 315 -13.33 22.74 -16.05
CA ALA A 315 -12.77 23.91 -16.72
C ALA A 315 -12.10 24.87 -15.72
N LEU A 316 -12.77 25.18 -14.60
CA LEU A 316 -12.18 25.99 -13.52
C LEU A 316 -10.94 25.33 -12.92
N GLN A 317 -10.96 24.01 -12.70
CA GLN A 317 -9.79 23.25 -12.24
C GLN A 317 -8.61 23.38 -13.24
N LEU A 318 -8.85 23.15 -14.53
CA LEU A 318 -7.82 23.19 -15.57
C LEU A 318 -7.34 24.62 -15.88
N MET A 319 -8.11 25.65 -15.55
CA MET A 319 -7.67 27.05 -15.55
C MET A 319 -6.80 27.37 -14.33
N SER A 320 -7.14 26.88 -13.14
CA SER A 320 -6.32 27.09 -11.92
C SER A 320 -4.92 26.47 -11.96
N LEU A 321 -4.64 25.63 -12.96
CA LEU A 321 -3.32 25.08 -13.24
C LEU A 321 -2.45 26.00 -14.12
N GLU A 322 -3.00 27.05 -14.74
CA GLU A 322 -2.25 27.95 -15.65
C GLU A 322 -1.11 28.70 -14.96
N ASP A 323 -1.27 29.06 -13.68
CA ASP A 323 -0.30 29.87 -12.90
C ASP A 323 1.02 29.14 -12.56
N GLY A 324 1.25 27.95 -13.11
CA GLY A 324 2.58 27.35 -13.20
C GLY A 324 3.31 27.23 -11.86
N SER A 325 2.60 26.82 -10.80
CA SER A 325 3.16 26.77 -9.45
C SER A 325 4.49 26.03 -9.43
N SER A 326 5.52 26.65 -8.86
CA SER A 326 6.85 26.06 -8.63
C SER A 326 6.80 24.69 -7.94
N THR A 327 5.71 24.45 -7.19
CA THR A 327 5.44 23.20 -6.49
C THR A 327 5.11 22.02 -7.43
N ALA A 328 4.56 22.26 -8.63
CA ALA A 328 4.29 21.21 -9.61
C ALA A 328 5.59 20.67 -10.23
N ALA A 329 6.57 21.54 -10.50
CA ALA A 329 7.90 21.15 -10.97
C ALA A 329 8.69 20.38 -9.89
N ALA A 330 8.61 20.80 -8.63
CA ALA A 330 9.21 20.06 -7.51
C ALA A 330 8.53 18.70 -7.27
N ALA A 331 7.21 18.61 -7.46
CA ALA A 331 6.43 17.38 -7.35
C ALA A 331 6.47 16.48 -8.59
N ALA A 332 7.07 16.96 -9.69
CA ALA A 332 7.51 16.14 -10.83
C ALA A 332 8.88 15.49 -10.54
N ALA A 333 9.82 16.30 -10.04
CA ALA A 333 11.05 15.93 -9.33
C ALA A 333 11.58 14.48 -9.51
N SER A 334 11.41 13.49 -8.63
CA SER A 334 10.50 13.18 -7.50
C SER A 334 9.44 12.10 -7.81
N LEU A 335 8.95 12.01 -9.05
CA LEU A 335 8.14 10.90 -9.54
C LEU A 335 9.02 9.79 -10.14
N PRO A 336 8.59 8.52 -10.10
CA PRO A 336 9.35 7.42 -10.68
C PRO A 336 9.30 7.46 -12.22
N GLY A 337 10.36 6.96 -12.85
CA GLY A 337 10.32 6.53 -14.25
C GLY A 337 9.35 5.36 -14.46
N ARG A 338 9.09 5.03 -15.73
CA ARG A 338 8.13 4.00 -16.13
C ARG A 338 8.50 2.63 -15.57
N GLN A 339 7.54 1.90 -15.00
CA GLN A 339 7.76 0.55 -14.50
C GLN A 339 7.46 -0.52 -15.56
N SER A 340 6.49 -0.28 -16.44
CA SER A 340 6.08 -1.21 -17.50
C SER A 340 6.99 -1.23 -18.74
N GLY A 341 7.15 -2.40 -19.36
CA GLY A 341 7.93 -2.61 -20.59
C GLY A 341 9.43 -2.90 -20.36
N ALA A 342 10.07 -3.52 -21.36
CA ALA A 342 11.50 -3.84 -21.32
C ALA A 342 12.38 -2.62 -20.96
N GLU A 343 13.41 -2.84 -20.16
CA GLU A 343 14.35 -1.79 -19.72
C GLU A 343 15.02 -1.09 -20.91
N ALA A 344 15.52 -1.84 -21.89
CA ALA A 344 16.12 -1.27 -23.10
C ALA A 344 15.13 -0.36 -23.88
N TRP A 345 13.84 -0.71 -23.92
CA TRP A 345 12.80 0.11 -24.56
C TRP A 345 12.52 1.40 -23.76
N ARG A 346 12.46 1.30 -22.43
CA ARG A 346 12.27 2.46 -21.53
C ARG A 346 13.44 3.43 -21.64
N SER A 347 14.66 2.92 -21.58
CA SER A 347 15.89 3.71 -21.70
C SER A 347 16.02 4.35 -23.09
N ALA A 348 15.69 3.65 -24.17
CA ALA A 348 15.73 4.19 -25.53
C ALA A 348 14.72 5.34 -25.75
N ARG A 349 13.63 5.40 -24.99
CA ARG A 349 12.64 6.50 -25.02
C ARG A 349 12.91 7.60 -23.98
N GLY A 350 13.93 7.45 -23.13
CA GLY A 350 14.15 8.34 -21.97
C GLY A 350 13.18 8.13 -20.80
N GLU A 351 12.22 7.21 -20.93
CA GLU A 351 11.13 6.97 -19.98
C GLU A 351 11.57 6.18 -18.73
N ALA A 352 12.84 5.76 -18.65
CA ALA A 352 13.42 5.13 -17.46
C ALA A 352 13.52 6.09 -16.26
N GLY A 353 13.36 7.39 -16.47
CA GLY A 353 13.55 8.45 -15.47
C GLY A 353 15.01 8.85 -15.32
N SER A 354 15.24 10.08 -14.86
CA SER A 354 16.60 10.59 -14.61
C SER A 354 17.21 9.90 -13.39
N GLN A 355 18.44 9.37 -13.48
CA GLN A 355 19.24 8.99 -12.29
C GLN A 355 19.74 10.22 -11.49
N ALA A 356 19.25 11.42 -11.79
CA ALA A 356 19.54 12.64 -11.05
C ALA A 356 18.64 12.74 -9.81
N SER A 357 19.21 12.47 -8.64
CA SER A 357 18.73 12.89 -7.32
C SER A 357 17.22 12.75 -7.06
N THR A 358 16.85 11.62 -6.46
CA THR A 358 15.56 11.34 -5.79
C THR A 358 15.22 12.25 -4.59
N SER A 359 15.85 13.42 -4.47
CA SER A 359 15.55 14.42 -3.45
C SER A 359 14.29 15.21 -3.86
N GLN A 360 13.12 14.81 -3.36
CA GLN A 360 11.94 15.67 -3.40
C GLN A 360 12.17 16.88 -2.46
N PRO A 361 12.05 18.13 -2.91
CA PRO A 361 11.94 19.28 -2.01
C PRO A 361 10.58 19.29 -1.33
N SER A 362 10.52 19.80 -0.10
CA SER A 362 9.34 19.73 0.76
C SER A 362 8.19 20.65 0.32
N ARG A 363 7.09 20.03 -0.13
CA ARG A 363 5.73 20.51 0.12
C ARG A 363 4.95 19.38 0.78
N ALA A 364 4.00 19.70 1.66
CA ALA A 364 3.15 18.71 2.31
C ALA A 364 2.42 17.84 1.28
N ARG A 365 2.92 16.61 1.08
CA ARG A 365 2.14 15.50 0.52
C ARG A 365 0.88 15.35 1.36
N LEU A 366 -0.26 15.14 0.70
CA LEU A 366 -1.44 14.69 1.43
C LEU A 366 -1.10 13.37 2.14
N PRO A 367 -1.41 13.22 3.43
CA PRO A 367 -1.14 11.98 4.16
C PRO A 367 -1.78 10.78 3.46
N THR A 368 -1.25 9.59 3.71
CA THR A 368 -2.00 8.37 3.37
C THR A 368 -3.35 8.40 4.09
N PRO A 369 -4.40 7.80 3.52
CA PRO A 369 -5.60 7.49 4.30
C PRO A 369 -5.24 6.65 5.53
N TYR A 370 -6.07 6.72 6.57
CA TYR A 370 -5.98 5.78 7.67
C TYR A 370 -6.26 4.37 7.17
N GLN A 371 -5.40 3.43 7.59
CA GLN A 371 -5.57 1.99 7.46
C GLN A 371 -5.60 1.38 8.86
N ARG A 372 -6.12 0.16 9.00
CA ARG A 372 -5.88 -0.62 10.22
C ARG A 372 -4.38 -0.82 10.42
N ALA A 373 -3.91 -0.64 11.66
CA ALA A 373 -2.55 -1.02 12.00
C ALA A 373 -2.38 -2.55 11.78
N GLY A 374 -1.18 -3.00 11.41
CA GLY A 374 -0.90 -4.42 11.17
C GLY A 374 -0.92 -5.30 12.43
N ASP A 375 -1.45 -4.80 13.54
CA ASP A 375 -1.31 -5.35 14.89
C ASP A 375 -2.37 -6.40 15.29
N ALA A 376 -3.41 -6.58 14.47
CA ALA A 376 -4.56 -7.44 14.77
C ALA A 376 -4.20 -8.94 14.95
N ALA A 377 -3.07 -9.39 14.37
CA ALA A 377 -2.60 -10.77 14.44
C ALA A 377 -1.37 -10.95 15.37
N LEU A 378 -1.02 -9.93 16.17
CA LEU A 378 0.10 -10.05 17.11
C LEU A 378 -0.18 -11.12 18.17
N PRO A 379 0.82 -11.96 18.53
CA PRO A 379 0.66 -12.92 19.62
C PRO A 379 0.24 -12.25 20.94
N PRO A 380 -0.56 -12.91 21.80
CA PRO A 380 -1.05 -12.34 23.06
C PRO A 380 0.04 -11.77 23.97
N LEU A 381 1.28 -12.28 23.85
CA LEU A 381 2.47 -11.73 24.48
C LEU A 381 2.63 -10.22 24.26
N PHE A 382 2.42 -9.69 23.05
CA PHE A 382 2.54 -8.25 22.80
C PHE A 382 1.55 -7.47 23.67
N THR A 383 0.29 -7.91 23.74
CA THR A 383 -0.73 -7.31 24.63
C THR A 383 -0.32 -7.42 26.10
N SER A 384 0.16 -8.59 26.55
CA SER A 384 0.65 -8.80 27.91
C SER A 384 1.93 -8.00 28.21
N ALA A 385 2.69 -7.62 27.18
CA ALA A 385 3.82 -6.70 27.22
C ALA A 385 3.41 -5.21 27.33
N GLY A 386 2.11 -4.90 27.33
CA GLY A 386 1.59 -3.54 27.31
C GLY A 386 1.66 -2.87 25.94
N ARG A 387 1.88 -3.63 24.85
CA ARG A 387 1.84 -3.09 23.48
C ARG A 387 0.44 -2.55 23.20
N ILE A 388 0.37 -1.31 22.75
CA ILE A 388 -0.86 -0.66 22.30
C ILE A 388 -1.27 -1.28 20.95
N THR A 389 -2.49 -1.80 20.83
CA THR A 389 -2.98 -2.50 19.62
C THR A 389 -4.42 -2.10 19.22
N GLY A 390 -4.86 -2.56 18.05
CA GLY A 390 -6.24 -2.42 17.57
C GLY A 390 -6.59 -1.06 16.98
N GLY A 391 -5.58 -0.21 16.78
CA GLY A 391 -5.73 1.14 16.24
C GLY A 391 -5.73 1.21 14.71
N ALA A 392 -5.53 2.42 14.23
CA ALA A 392 -5.33 2.77 12.84
C ALA A 392 -4.04 3.59 12.69
N CYS A 393 -3.48 3.60 11.48
CA CYS A 393 -2.26 4.33 11.18
C CYS A 393 -2.33 5.03 9.82
N ARG A 394 -1.52 6.08 9.68
CA ARG A 394 -1.24 6.76 8.41
C ARG A 394 0.19 7.30 8.39
N ALA A 395 0.64 7.78 7.24
CA ALA A 395 1.98 8.34 7.07
C ALA A 395 1.99 9.58 6.16
N SER A 396 3.11 10.30 6.14
CA SER A 396 3.48 11.29 5.12
C SER A 396 3.44 10.73 3.69
N GLY A 397 3.67 9.43 3.54
CA GLY A 397 3.75 8.71 2.29
C GLY A 397 4.08 7.25 2.52
N GLU A 398 3.97 6.42 1.47
CA GLU A 398 4.32 5.00 1.51
C GLU A 398 4.67 4.51 0.11
N HIS A 399 5.34 3.35 0.02
CA HIS A 399 5.64 2.72 -1.26
C HIS A 399 4.38 2.05 -1.86
N ARG A 400 3.99 2.54 -3.05
CA ARG A 400 2.83 2.04 -3.83
C ARG A 400 3.23 1.21 -5.06
N GLY A 401 4.52 0.94 -5.27
CA GLY A 401 5.06 0.29 -6.48
C GLY A 401 4.86 -1.24 -6.52
N GLY A 402 3.68 -1.75 -6.20
CA GLY A 402 3.34 -3.17 -6.33
C GLY A 402 3.90 -4.12 -5.27
N GLN A 403 5.03 -3.81 -4.61
CA GLN A 403 5.62 -4.72 -3.61
C GLN A 403 4.76 -4.78 -2.32
N PRO A 404 4.24 -5.96 -1.93
CA PRO A 404 3.53 -6.12 -0.66
C PRO A 404 4.52 -6.02 0.52
N GLY A 405 4.05 -5.52 1.68
CA GLY A 405 4.87 -5.47 2.89
C GLY A 405 5.70 -4.19 3.07
N GLN A 406 5.37 -3.12 2.35
CA GLN A 406 6.07 -1.82 2.38
C GLN A 406 5.17 -0.61 2.78
N GLN A 407 3.94 -0.91 3.23
CA GLN A 407 2.88 0.04 3.56
C GLN A 407 3.01 0.59 5.00
N ALA A 408 2.38 1.73 5.31
CA ALA A 408 2.45 2.34 6.64
C ALA A 408 2.01 1.40 7.78
N CYS A 409 1.02 0.53 7.53
CA CYS A 409 0.51 -0.44 8.50
C CYS A 409 1.53 -1.50 8.95
N ARG A 410 2.58 -1.73 8.16
CA ARG A 410 3.63 -2.73 8.42
C ARG A 410 4.56 -2.36 9.54
N ALA A 411 4.77 -1.07 9.79
CA ALA A 411 5.51 -0.60 10.97
C ALA A 411 4.88 -1.09 12.29
N PHE A 412 3.63 -1.58 12.30
CA PHE A 412 2.92 -2.00 13.50
C PHE A 412 2.66 -3.51 13.58
N ASP A 413 3.07 -4.30 12.57
CA ASP A 413 2.85 -5.76 12.56
C ASP A 413 3.88 -6.58 13.38
N GLY A 414 4.86 -5.88 13.97
CA GLY A 414 5.88 -6.48 14.86
C GLY A 414 6.89 -7.38 14.15
N SER A 415 6.87 -7.46 12.82
CA SER A 415 7.78 -8.29 12.03
C SER A 415 9.05 -7.56 11.62
N SER A 416 10.17 -8.29 11.64
CA SER A 416 11.41 -7.82 11.00
C SER A 416 11.42 -8.03 9.48
N SER A 417 10.44 -8.75 8.92
CA SER A 417 10.38 -9.12 7.49
C SER A 417 9.46 -8.25 6.63
N SER A 418 8.91 -7.19 7.21
CA SER A 418 8.11 -6.16 6.55
C SER A 418 8.66 -4.78 6.95
N LYS A 419 8.19 -3.71 6.30
CA LYS A 419 8.59 -2.33 6.63
C LYS A 419 7.55 -1.32 6.20
N TRP A 420 7.64 -0.12 6.74
CA TRP A 420 7.20 1.09 6.06
C TRP A 420 8.38 1.65 5.24
N LEU A 421 8.09 2.14 4.04
CA LEU A 421 9.07 2.79 3.14
C LEU A 421 8.46 4.07 2.54
N ASP A 422 9.05 5.24 2.79
CA ASP A 422 8.60 6.52 2.24
C ASP A 422 9.72 7.24 1.48
N PHE A 423 9.55 7.36 0.16
CA PHE A 423 10.43 8.11 -0.74
C PHE A 423 10.30 9.64 -0.60
N GLY A 424 9.31 10.13 0.15
CA GLY A 424 9.12 11.57 0.38
C GLY A 424 10.01 12.20 1.47
N GLY A 425 10.79 11.42 2.22
CA GLY A 425 11.52 11.97 3.39
C GLY A 425 12.93 11.48 3.66
N GLY A 426 13.55 10.73 2.75
CA GLY A 426 14.92 10.23 2.96
C GLY A 426 16.04 11.25 2.82
N GLY A 427 15.91 12.14 1.84
CA GLY A 427 16.97 13.07 1.46
C GLY A 427 17.04 14.33 2.33
N ALA A 428 18.02 15.18 2.04
CA ALA A 428 18.18 16.49 2.65
C ALA A 428 16.89 17.34 2.55
N GLY A 429 16.32 17.71 3.71
CA GLY A 429 15.06 18.46 3.79
C GLY A 429 13.77 17.62 3.77
N GLY A 430 13.89 16.28 3.81
CA GLY A 430 12.76 15.36 3.90
C GLY A 430 11.93 15.52 5.19
N SER A 431 10.62 15.26 5.09
CA SER A 431 9.65 15.44 6.19
C SER A 431 8.77 14.22 6.43
N ALA A 432 9.38 13.03 6.49
CA ALA A 432 8.67 11.77 6.70
C ALA A 432 8.13 11.63 8.14
N TRP A 433 6.94 11.05 8.28
CA TRP A 433 6.35 10.71 9.57
C TRP A 433 5.37 9.54 9.48
N LEU A 434 5.28 8.78 10.58
CA LEU A 434 4.23 7.80 10.85
C LEU A 434 3.32 8.31 11.96
N GLU A 435 2.03 7.97 11.88
CA GLU A 435 1.04 8.26 12.92
C GLU A 435 0.28 6.99 13.28
N TYR A 436 0.03 6.80 14.58
CA TYR A 436 -0.82 5.74 15.13
C TYR A 436 -1.93 6.37 15.99
N ARG A 437 -3.16 5.90 15.82
CA ARG A 437 -4.36 6.44 16.49
C ARG A 437 -5.28 5.32 16.98
N LEU A 438 -5.75 5.44 18.22
CA LEU A 438 -6.77 4.57 18.81
C LEU A 438 -8.18 4.98 18.35
N LEU A 439 -8.99 3.99 18.00
CA LEU A 439 -10.37 4.17 17.56
C LEU A 439 -11.25 4.83 18.64
N PRO A 440 -12.33 5.52 18.25
CA PRO A 440 -13.41 5.89 19.18
C PRO A 440 -13.89 4.69 20.01
N GLY A 441 -14.08 4.91 21.31
CA GLY A 441 -14.39 3.87 22.29
C GLY A 441 -13.16 3.26 23.00
N GLN A 442 -11.95 3.39 22.45
CA GLN A 442 -10.72 3.04 23.17
C GLN A 442 -10.27 4.19 24.09
N GLU A 443 -9.84 3.88 25.31
CA GLU A 443 -9.37 4.87 26.29
C GLU A 443 -8.03 5.49 25.89
N ALA A 444 -7.77 6.71 26.38
CA ALA A 444 -6.43 7.29 26.31
C ALA A 444 -5.46 6.54 27.21
N VAL A 445 -4.22 6.39 26.73
CA VAL A 445 -3.14 5.74 27.48
C VAL A 445 -1.93 6.64 27.62
N LEU A 446 -1.20 6.46 28.72
CA LEU A 446 0.10 7.07 28.95
C LEU A 446 1.16 6.24 28.22
N LEU A 447 1.78 6.80 27.18
CA LEU A 447 2.88 6.13 26.50
C LEU A 447 4.11 6.10 27.41
N SER A 448 4.65 4.91 27.67
CA SER A 448 5.79 4.70 28.58
C SER A 448 7.10 4.40 27.87
N HIS A 449 7.02 3.63 26.79
CA HIS A 449 8.15 3.19 25.98
C HIS A 449 7.75 3.10 24.52
N TYR A 450 8.74 3.16 23.64
CA TYR A 450 8.58 2.79 22.24
C TYR A 450 9.84 2.11 21.71
N ASP A 451 9.69 1.28 20.68
CA ASP A 451 10.81 0.68 19.96
C ASP A 451 10.83 1.12 18.51
N VAL A 452 12.02 1.12 17.93
CA VAL A 452 12.32 1.47 16.53
C VAL A 452 13.23 0.37 15.98
N MET A 453 12.89 -0.23 14.84
CA MET A 453 13.72 -1.26 14.19
C MET A 453 14.12 -0.85 12.76
N ALA A 454 15.43 -0.82 12.49
CA ALA A 454 15.95 -0.67 11.13
C ALA A 454 15.46 -1.79 10.20
N ALA A 455 15.21 -1.47 8.94
CA ALA A 455 14.70 -2.44 7.97
C ALA A 455 15.78 -3.43 7.48
N ASP A 456 15.54 -4.02 6.30
CA ASP A 456 16.36 -5.03 5.62
C ASP A 456 17.29 -4.45 4.54
N ASP A 457 16.85 -3.49 3.70
CA ASP A 457 17.64 -2.93 2.56
C ASP A 457 18.94 -2.19 2.95
N CYS A 458 18.95 -0.86 2.92
CA CYS A 458 20.18 -0.06 2.90
C CYS A 458 20.30 0.89 4.13
N PRO A 459 21.43 0.91 4.85
CA PRO A 459 21.55 1.59 6.14
C PRO A 459 21.49 3.12 6.08
N GLU A 460 21.79 3.75 4.95
CA GLU A 460 21.73 5.21 4.77
C GLU A 460 20.32 5.78 5.00
N ARG A 461 19.29 4.98 4.73
CA ARG A 461 17.85 5.31 4.82
C ARG A 461 17.26 5.12 6.22
N ASP A 462 18.02 4.56 7.15
CA ASP A 462 17.54 4.33 8.51
C ASP A 462 17.37 5.67 9.25
N PRO A 463 16.35 5.84 10.11
CA PRO A 463 16.23 7.01 10.98
C PRO A 463 17.46 7.20 11.87
N ALA A 464 17.96 8.43 11.98
CA ALA A 464 19.02 8.80 12.91
C ALA A 464 18.58 9.88 13.90
N ASP A 465 17.70 10.80 13.47
CA ASP A 465 17.08 11.80 14.34
C ASP A 465 15.56 11.76 14.15
N TRP A 466 14.80 11.85 15.24
CA TRP A 466 13.34 11.94 15.20
C TRP A 466 12.74 12.64 16.42
N THR A 467 11.51 13.11 16.25
CA THR A 467 10.64 13.61 17.33
C THR A 467 9.47 12.65 17.50
N LEU A 468 9.22 12.20 18.72
CA LEU A 468 7.99 11.52 19.11
C LEU A 468 7.06 12.55 19.77
N GLU A 469 5.83 12.63 19.29
CA GLU A 469 4.85 13.62 19.71
C GLU A 469 3.44 13.01 19.77
N CYS A 470 2.53 13.63 20.52
CA CYS A 470 1.14 13.15 20.67
C CYS A 470 0.14 14.30 20.78
N VAL A 471 -1.14 14.01 20.56
CA VAL A 471 -2.24 14.95 20.87
C VAL A 471 -2.79 14.61 22.27
N PRO A 472 -2.64 15.47 23.30
CA PRO A 472 -3.15 15.18 24.64
C PRO A 472 -4.68 15.15 24.67
N GLN A 473 -5.26 14.22 25.42
CA GLN A 473 -6.70 14.24 25.72
C GLN A 473 -6.97 15.16 26.93
N MET A 474 -7.65 16.27 26.68
CA MET A 474 -8.01 17.23 27.74
C MET A 474 -9.15 16.69 28.64
N PRO A 475 -9.06 16.82 29.98
CA PRO A 475 -10.15 16.46 30.88
C PRO A 475 -11.43 17.24 30.56
N GLY A 476 -12.57 16.56 30.54
CA GLY A 476 -13.89 17.17 30.29
C GLY A 476 -14.23 17.43 28.81
N SER A 477 -13.30 17.25 27.87
CA SER A 477 -13.60 17.39 26.43
C SER A 477 -13.99 16.04 25.81
N SER A 478 -15.28 15.86 25.53
CA SER A 478 -15.79 14.74 24.71
C SER A 478 -15.59 14.96 23.21
N SER A 479 -15.12 16.15 22.81
CA SER A 479 -14.77 16.52 21.44
C SER A 479 -13.27 16.82 21.30
N SER A 480 -12.67 16.39 20.20
CA SER A 480 -11.28 16.65 19.84
C SER A 480 -11.07 18.08 19.37
N SER A 481 -10.69 19.00 20.27
CA SER A 481 -10.33 20.37 19.91
C SER A 481 -8.86 20.49 19.49
N SER A 482 -8.59 20.63 18.19
CA SER A 482 -7.28 21.04 17.67
C SER A 482 -7.49 22.04 16.53
N SER A 483 -6.93 23.24 16.68
CA SER A 483 -7.03 24.33 15.69
C SER A 483 -6.08 24.12 14.51
N SER A 484 -6.31 24.83 13.41
CA SER A 484 -5.67 24.59 12.12
C SER A 484 -4.25 25.17 12.01
N SER A 485 -3.23 24.36 12.27
CA SER A 485 -1.88 24.46 11.67
C SER A 485 -1.01 23.27 12.11
N ASP A 486 0.12 23.02 11.43
CA ASP A 486 1.08 21.95 11.78
C ASP A 486 1.69 22.05 13.20
N SER A 487 1.39 23.12 13.95
CA SER A 487 1.89 23.39 15.31
C SER A 487 0.81 23.43 16.40
N ALA A 488 -0.47 23.21 16.08
CA ALA A 488 -1.58 23.36 17.02
C ALA A 488 -2.15 22.01 17.53
N GLY A 489 -1.59 21.50 18.62
CA GLY A 489 -2.13 20.35 19.37
C GLY A 489 -1.14 19.21 19.64
N TRP A 490 -0.04 19.15 18.89
CA TRP A 490 1.02 18.16 19.10
C TRP A 490 1.97 18.59 20.24
N VAL A 491 2.12 17.73 21.24
CA VAL A 491 3.06 17.88 22.36
C VAL A 491 4.18 16.85 22.21
N VAL A 492 5.42 17.30 22.30
CA VAL A 492 6.61 16.45 22.22
C VAL A 492 6.72 15.57 23.48
N LEU A 493 6.85 14.26 23.26
CA LEU A 493 7.09 13.25 24.30
C LEU A 493 8.57 12.89 24.43
N ASP A 494 9.29 12.83 23.31
CA ASP A 494 10.71 12.46 23.26
C ASP A 494 11.39 13.02 21.99
N GLN A 495 12.72 13.20 22.04
CA GLN A 495 13.55 13.56 20.89
C GLN A 495 14.85 12.76 20.89
N GLN A 496 15.12 12.07 19.79
CA GLN A 496 16.34 11.30 19.59
C GLN A 496 17.19 11.92 18.49
N ARG A 497 18.52 11.86 18.65
CA ARG A 497 19.50 12.41 17.71
C ARG A 497 20.73 11.52 17.63
N GLY A 498 21.33 11.41 16.45
CA GLY A 498 22.57 10.69 16.22
C GLY A 498 22.46 9.17 16.42
N GLN A 499 21.25 8.60 16.35
CA GLN A 499 21.04 7.18 16.53
C GLN A 499 21.63 6.39 15.36
N VAL A 500 22.25 5.25 15.67
CA VAL A 500 22.95 4.42 14.68
C VAL A 500 22.54 2.96 14.85
N PHE A 501 21.93 2.40 13.82
CA PHE A 501 21.77 0.96 13.68
C PHE A 501 23.07 0.35 13.13
N SER A 502 23.66 -0.53 13.94
CA SER A 502 24.93 -1.21 13.65
C SER A 502 24.75 -2.42 12.73
N ARG A 503 23.52 -2.93 12.61
CA ARG A 503 23.12 -4.06 11.77
C ARG A 503 21.69 -3.84 11.27
N ARG A 504 21.33 -4.49 10.16
CA ARG A 504 19.93 -4.56 9.68
C ARG A 504 19.05 -5.27 10.71
N GLN A 505 17.76 -4.95 10.76
CA GLN A 505 16.79 -5.54 11.72
C GLN A 505 17.18 -5.37 13.20
N GLN A 506 18.08 -4.42 13.54
CA GLN A 506 18.40 -4.11 14.93
C GLN A 506 17.24 -3.34 15.57
N LEU A 507 16.69 -3.87 16.66
CA LEU A 507 15.76 -3.17 17.54
C LEU A 507 16.53 -2.17 18.43
N GLN A 508 15.95 -1.00 18.65
CA GLN A 508 16.34 -0.06 19.70
C GLN A 508 15.09 0.36 20.47
N SER A 509 15.20 0.48 21.79
CA SER A 509 14.08 0.74 22.70
C SER A 509 14.35 2.00 23.52
N PHE A 510 13.31 2.82 23.68
CA PHE A 510 13.40 4.16 24.24
C PHE A 510 12.34 4.35 25.34
N VAL A 511 12.72 5.05 26.42
CA VAL A 511 11.86 5.35 27.56
C VAL A 511 11.31 6.76 27.42
N VAL A 512 9.98 6.92 27.44
CA VAL A 512 9.37 8.26 27.52
C VAL A 512 9.50 8.75 28.96
N ALA A 513 10.10 9.93 29.15
CA ALA A 513 10.31 10.54 30.47
C ALA A 513 8.96 10.74 31.19
N GLU A 514 8.89 10.40 32.48
CA GLU A 514 7.63 10.39 33.23
C GLU A 514 6.90 11.74 33.23
N ALA A 515 7.63 12.84 33.37
CA ALA A 515 7.09 14.21 33.31
C ALA A 515 6.51 14.62 31.95
N ALA A 516 6.84 13.89 30.87
CA ALA A 516 6.30 14.13 29.53
C ALA A 516 5.06 13.27 29.21
N ARG A 517 4.75 12.24 30.03
CA ARG A 517 3.66 11.30 29.74
C ARG A 517 2.30 11.96 29.98
N VAL A 518 1.57 12.20 28.91
CA VAL A 518 0.18 12.69 28.95
C VAL A 518 -0.78 11.66 28.36
N PRO A 519 -2.04 11.54 28.85
CA PRO A 519 -3.01 10.63 28.27
C PRO A 519 -3.27 11.04 26.82
N SER A 520 -3.10 10.10 25.89
CA SER A 520 -3.34 10.35 24.47
C SER A 520 -3.98 9.14 23.80
N ARG A 521 -4.55 9.39 22.62
CA ARG A 521 -5.06 8.39 21.67
C ARG A 521 -4.40 8.51 20.30
N GLN A 522 -3.41 9.38 20.13
CA GLN A 522 -2.88 9.78 18.81
C GLN A 522 -1.42 10.20 18.94
N TRP A 523 -0.51 9.43 18.35
CA TRP A 523 0.94 9.64 18.40
C TRP A 523 1.53 9.73 17.00
N ARG A 524 2.57 10.55 16.83
CA ARG A 524 3.33 10.72 15.59
C ARG A 524 4.81 10.53 15.86
N LEU A 525 5.46 9.72 15.03
CA LEU A 525 6.91 9.60 14.93
C LEU A 525 7.36 10.38 13.69
N ARG A 526 7.91 11.57 13.90
CA ARG A 526 8.38 12.45 12.83
C ARG A 526 9.89 12.30 12.67
N ILE A 527 10.31 11.72 11.55
CA ILE A 527 11.71 11.50 11.23
C ILE A 527 12.28 12.81 10.72
N THR A 528 13.29 13.33 11.43
CA THR A 528 13.90 14.64 11.13
C THR A 528 15.23 14.50 10.40
N ARG A 529 15.86 13.32 10.46
CA ARG A 529 17.08 13.00 9.70
C ARG A 529 17.27 11.50 9.53
N THR A 530 17.66 11.07 8.34
CA THR A 530 18.20 9.73 8.04
C THR A 530 19.68 9.63 8.44
N LYS A 531 20.24 8.42 8.43
CA LYS A 531 21.66 8.17 8.73
C LYS A 531 22.59 8.96 7.81
N ASP A 532 22.32 8.95 6.51
CA ASP A 532 23.02 9.76 5.50
C ASP A 532 21.99 10.41 4.54
N PRO A 533 21.56 11.65 4.81
CA PRO A 533 20.60 12.37 3.96
C PRO A 533 21.12 12.79 2.57
N ALA A 534 22.41 12.62 2.28
CA ALA A 534 22.96 12.88 0.96
C ALA A 534 22.83 11.65 0.04
N ALA A 535 22.96 10.44 0.61
CA ALA A 535 22.77 9.18 -0.09
C ALA A 535 21.31 8.65 -0.05
N ALA A 536 20.55 8.96 1.00
CA ALA A 536 19.22 8.41 1.22
C ALA A 536 18.16 8.99 0.27
N ASN A 537 17.51 8.11 -0.49
CA ASN A 537 16.37 8.43 -1.34
C ASN A 537 14.99 8.22 -0.69
N SER A 538 14.97 7.64 0.51
CA SER A 538 13.77 7.24 1.25
C SER A 538 14.08 7.08 2.73
N VAL A 539 13.04 7.13 3.58
CA VAL A 539 13.07 6.63 4.95
C VAL A 539 12.48 5.23 4.96
N GLN A 540 13.02 4.33 5.78
CA GLN A 540 12.45 3.01 6.00
C GLN A 540 12.45 2.61 7.47
N LEU A 541 11.49 1.78 7.88
CA LEU A 541 11.37 1.30 9.26
C LEU A 541 10.64 -0.06 9.29
N ALA A 542 11.24 -1.08 9.89
CA ALA A 542 10.59 -2.38 10.04
C ALA A 542 9.48 -2.34 11.10
N CYS A 543 9.79 -1.82 12.30
CA CYS A 543 8.85 -1.74 13.41
C CYS A 543 8.92 -0.36 14.09
N TRP A 544 7.74 0.15 14.48
CA TRP A 544 7.51 1.18 15.47
C TRP A 544 6.53 0.64 16.52
N ASN A 545 7.06 0.17 17.64
CA ASN A 545 6.23 -0.38 18.72
C ASN A 545 5.96 0.67 19.79
N LEU A 546 4.72 0.76 20.28
CA LEU A 546 4.27 1.70 21.32
C LEU A 546 3.71 0.93 22.52
N TYR A 547 4.16 1.26 23.74
CA TYR A 547 3.79 0.56 24.98
C TYR A 547 3.21 1.48 26.04
N SER A 548 2.00 1.17 26.51
CA SER A 548 1.34 1.91 27.59
C SER A 548 2.03 1.66 28.94
N SER A 549 1.94 2.61 29.87
CA SER A 549 2.23 2.31 31.27
C SER A 549 1.13 1.40 31.82
N SER A 550 1.52 0.31 32.48
CA SER A 550 0.60 -0.62 33.14
C SER A 550 -0.14 -0.02 34.36
N ALA A 551 0.09 1.27 34.66
CA ALA A 551 -0.56 2.04 35.71
C ALA A 551 -1.97 2.54 35.35
N ALA A 552 -2.32 2.65 34.06
CA ALA A 552 -3.55 3.32 33.61
C ALA A 552 -4.88 2.65 34.04
N ARG A 553 -4.85 1.40 34.54
CA ARG A 553 -6.06 0.72 35.08
C ARG A 553 -6.47 1.15 36.50
N ARG A 554 -5.82 2.13 37.13
CA ARG A 554 -6.11 2.53 38.52
C ARG A 554 -6.08 4.05 38.78
N THR A 555 -6.94 4.82 38.12
CA THR A 555 -7.47 6.11 38.63
C THR A 555 -8.60 6.66 37.75
N LEU A 556 -9.83 6.16 37.90
CA LEU A 556 -11.07 6.87 37.46
C LEU A 556 -12.36 6.44 38.18
N HIS A 557 -12.29 5.50 39.13
CA HIS A 557 -13.36 5.21 40.10
C HIS A 557 -12.76 5.23 41.51
N GLY A 558 -13.08 6.26 42.30
CA GLY A 558 -12.51 6.42 43.63
C GLY A 558 -12.62 7.80 44.26
N ALA A 559 -13.72 8.53 44.03
CA ALA A 559 -14.05 9.73 44.80
C ALA A 559 -15.55 10.07 44.69
N ASP A 560 -16.40 9.35 45.42
CA ASP A 560 -17.58 10.00 46.02
C ASP A 560 -18.06 9.30 47.30
N SER A 561 -17.69 9.92 48.41
CA SER A 561 -18.61 10.39 49.45
C SER A 561 -19.57 9.41 50.16
N GLN A 562 -19.21 9.15 51.42
CA GLN A 562 -20.10 8.96 52.59
C GLN A 562 -20.94 7.67 52.73
N GLN A 563 -20.66 6.94 53.82
CA GLN A 563 -21.71 6.58 54.79
C GLN A 563 -21.12 6.25 56.17
N GLN A 564 -21.61 6.93 57.21
CA GLN A 564 -21.46 6.57 58.61
C GLN A 564 -22.85 6.33 59.22
N GLN A 565 -22.95 5.33 60.09
CA GLN A 565 -24.01 5.09 61.09
C GLN A 565 -25.46 4.80 60.62
N GLN A 566 -25.90 3.55 60.80
CA GLN A 566 -26.98 3.09 61.71
C GLN A 566 -27.18 1.57 61.48
N GLN A 567 -26.85 0.68 62.42
CA GLN A 567 -27.62 0.22 63.59
C GLN A 567 -28.85 -0.69 63.32
N GLN A 568 -28.76 -1.92 63.87
CA GLN A 568 -29.82 -2.85 64.32
C GLN A 568 -30.73 -3.56 63.29
N GLN A 569 -30.60 -4.90 63.16
CA GLN A 569 -31.44 -5.91 63.88
C GLN A 569 -31.06 -7.37 63.50
N GLU A 570 -31.25 -8.30 64.44
CA GLU A 570 -31.01 -9.76 64.32
C GLU A 570 -32.29 -10.54 63.94
N VAL A 571 -32.16 -11.83 63.52
CA VAL A 571 -32.93 -13.03 63.98
C VAL A 571 -32.51 -14.30 63.17
N PRO A 572 -32.58 -15.56 63.71
CA PRO A 572 -31.72 -16.69 63.27
C PRO A 572 -32.39 -17.88 62.52
N GLN A 573 -31.57 -18.89 62.15
CA GLN A 573 -31.88 -20.10 61.34
C GLN A 573 -32.76 -21.19 62.00
N PRO A 574 -33.25 -22.22 61.25
CA PRO A 574 -32.58 -23.55 61.22
C PRO A 574 -32.66 -24.37 59.87
N PRO A 575 -32.00 -25.57 59.74
CA PRO A 575 -31.82 -26.36 58.48
C PRO A 575 -32.75 -27.61 58.37
N PRO A 576 -32.83 -28.43 57.26
CA PRO A 576 -31.82 -29.49 56.95
C PRO A 576 -31.67 -30.05 55.48
N GLN A 577 -30.51 -30.71 55.24
CA GLN A 577 -30.20 -31.97 54.49
C GLN A 577 -30.62 -32.31 53.02
N SER A 578 -29.57 -32.50 52.20
CA SER A 578 -29.27 -33.60 51.22
C SER A 578 -30.23 -34.05 50.09
N SER A 579 -29.74 -34.01 48.84
CA SER A 579 -29.41 -35.22 48.04
C SER A 579 -28.67 -34.84 46.73
N SER A 580 -28.14 -35.83 46.00
CA SER A 580 -27.10 -35.68 44.97
C SER A 580 -27.52 -36.09 43.56
N SER A 581 -27.13 -35.33 42.52
CA SER A 581 -26.32 -35.88 41.39
C SER A 581 -25.94 -34.83 40.33
N ARG A 582 -24.67 -34.90 39.90
CA ARG A 582 -24.01 -34.35 38.69
C ARG A 582 -24.89 -34.52 37.42
N SER A 583 -24.73 -33.82 36.28
CA SER A 583 -23.63 -33.03 35.68
C SER A 583 -24.19 -32.29 34.43
N THR A 584 -23.59 -31.29 33.75
CA THR A 584 -22.33 -30.54 33.90
C THR A 584 -22.50 -29.15 33.24
N SER A 585 -21.85 -28.09 33.74
CA SER A 585 -21.61 -26.84 32.97
C SER A 585 -20.57 -25.93 33.63
N SER A 586 -19.92 -25.10 32.82
CA SER A 586 -18.96 -24.04 33.18
C SER A 586 -17.58 -24.46 33.71
N CYS A 587 -16.56 -23.78 33.18
CA CYS A 587 -15.35 -23.46 33.93
C CYS A 587 -14.91 -22.02 33.58
N MET A 588 -15.70 -21.04 34.01
CA MET A 588 -15.13 -19.73 34.34
C MET A 588 -14.23 -19.92 35.58
N LEU A 589 -12.91 -19.89 35.38
CA LEU A 589 -11.99 -19.82 36.51
C LEU A 589 -11.85 -18.37 36.97
N TYR A 590 -12.55 -18.07 38.06
CA TYR A 590 -12.11 -17.05 39.00
C TYR A 590 -10.65 -17.34 39.38
N LEU A 591 -9.75 -16.38 39.15
CA LEU A 591 -8.47 -16.39 39.84
C LEU A 591 -8.67 -15.73 41.20
N ASP A 592 -8.59 -16.59 42.22
CA ASP A 592 -8.63 -16.20 43.63
C ASP A 592 -7.50 -15.20 43.95
N THR A 593 -7.76 -14.32 44.91
CA THR A 593 -6.90 -13.18 45.23
C THR A 593 -5.68 -13.58 46.06
N GLY A 594 -4.71 -14.24 45.40
CA GLY A 594 -3.36 -14.46 45.93
C GLY A 594 -2.67 -13.13 46.25
N ASP A 595 -2.13 -13.04 47.46
CA ASP A 595 -1.64 -11.84 48.17
C ASP A 595 -0.83 -10.80 47.35
N TRP A 596 -1.55 -9.85 46.74
CA TRP A 596 -0.96 -8.65 46.13
C TRP A 596 -0.35 -7.67 47.16
N THR A 597 -0.56 -7.88 48.45
CA THR A 597 -0.11 -6.98 49.53
C THR A 597 1.38 -7.16 49.77
N ALA A 598 1.90 -8.39 49.75
CA ALA A 598 3.33 -8.66 49.85
C ALA A 598 4.14 -7.95 48.75
N VAL A 599 3.67 -8.02 47.49
CA VAL A 599 4.32 -7.36 46.34
C VAL A 599 4.23 -5.83 46.45
N LYS A 600 3.06 -5.28 46.81
CA LYS A 600 2.93 -3.83 47.05
C LYS A 600 3.84 -3.34 48.18
N ASN A 601 3.96 -4.09 49.27
CA ASN A 601 4.78 -3.72 50.42
C ASN A 601 6.29 -3.79 50.13
N LEU A 602 6.72 -4.63 49.17
CA LEU A 602 8.09 -4.59 48.65
C LEU A 602 8.40 -3.26 47.93
N PHE A 603 7.50 -2.82 47.05
CA PHE A 603 7.72 -1.61 46.23
C PHE A 603 7.41 -0.30 46.96
N ALA A 604 6.47 -0.29 47.93
CA ALA A 604 6.12 0.91 48.69
C ALA A 604 7.25 1.40 49.63
N ASN A 605 8.14 0.49 50.07
CA ASN A 605 9.22 0.79 51.02
C ASN A 605 10.51 1.36 50.38
N ARG A 606 10.53 1.62 49.06
CA ARG A 606 11.69 2.21 48.35
C ARG A 606 11.33 3.37 47.42
N ALA A 607 10.56 4.33 47.94
CA ALA A 607 10.46 5.66 47.33
C ALA A 607 11.77 6.46 47.56
N GLY A 608 12.86 6.09 46.89
CA GLY A 608 14.14 6.78 47.04
C GLY A 608 15.31 6.18 46.24
N ALA A 609 15.63 6.85 45.13
CA ALA A 609 16.90 6.82 44.38
C ALA A 609 17.43 5.48 43.79
N ALA A 610 17.69 5.52 42.48
CA ALA A 610 18.75 4.80 41.74
C ALA A 610 19.13 3.36 42.19
N ALA A 611 18.43 2.35 41.67
CA ALA A 611 18.85 0.94 41.76
C ALA A 611 18.58 0.18 40.45
N GLY A 612 19.52 0.25 39.50
CA GLY A 612 19.54 -0.61 38.30
C GLY A 612 20.29 -1.92 38.56
N ALA A 613 19.86 -2.99 37.89
CA ALA A 613 20.48 -4.32 37.82
C ALA A 613 20.51 -5.20 39.10
N SER A 614 20.82 -4.70 40.30
CA SER A 614 20.95 -5.57 41.49
C SER A 614 19.61 -6.10 42.05
N ASP A 615 18.54 -5.31 41.93
CA ASP A 615 17.21 -5.60 42.52
C ASP A 615 16.44 -6.72 41.77
N ALA A 616 16.78 -6.93 40.49
CA ALA A 616 16.15 -7.92 39.63
C ALA A 616 16.49 -9.36 40.03
N ALA A 617 17.72 -9.61 40.49
CA ALA A 617 18.17 -10.94 40.93
C ALA A 617 17.46 -11.37 42.23
N GLY A 618 17.25 -10.45 43.17
CA GLY A 618 16.48 -10.70 44.39
C GLY A 618 14.99 -10.94 44.09
N THR A 619 14.42 -10.19 43.16
CA THR A 619 13.03 -10.40 42.70
C THR A 619 12.86 -11.75 41.99
N LEU A 620 13.86 -12.19 41.20
CA LEU A 620 13.91 -13.53 40.61
C LEU A 620 13.95 -14.63 41.68
N GLN A 621 14.82 -14.51 42.69
CA GLN A 621 14.92 -15.51 43.76
C GLN A 621 13.63 -15.68 44.58
N LEU A 622 12.82 -14.63 44.68
CA LEU A 622 11.49 -14.70 45.30
C LEU A 622 10.47 -15.38 44.40
N LEU A 623 10.43 -15.03 43.10
CA LEU A 623 9.50 -15.63 42.12
C LEU A 623 9.83 -17.10 41.78
N GLY A 624 11.09 -17.50 41.87
CA GLY A 624 11.55 -18.87 41.58
C GLY A 624 11.05 -19.95 42.55
N ARG A 625 10.21 -19.61 43.53
CA ARG A 625 9.54 -20.56 44.43
C ARG A 625 8.17 -21.04 43.91
N ASP A 626 7.52 -20.25 43.06
CA ASP A 626 6.16 -20.51 42.54
C ASP A 626 6.17 -20.93 41.05
N VAL A 627 7.35 -21.13 40.48
CA VAL A 627 7.59 -21.34 39.04
C VAL A 627 8.45 -22.59 38.84
N ASP A 628 8.19 -23.38 37.81
CA ASP A 628 9.01 -24.55 37.49
C ASP A 628 10.44 -24.17 37.06
N SER A 629 11.37 -25.11 37.23
CA SER A 629 12.80 -24.88 36.97
C SER A 629 13.13 -24.55 35.51
N GLU A 630 12.41 -25.10 34.53
CA GLU A 630 12.69 -24.86 33.10
C GLU A 630 12.26 -23.45 32.68
N THR A 631 11.12 -23.00 33.20
CA THR A 631 10.63 -21.63 33.07
C THR A 631 11.58 -20.63 33.75
N PHE A 632 12.02 -20.92 34.98
CA PHE A 632 12.95 -20.06 35.72
C PHE A 632 14.31 -19.92 35.01
N ASP A 633 14.93 -21.03 34.60
CA ASP A 633 16.17 -21.04 33.82
C ASP A 633 16.01 -20.29 32.49
N THR A 634 14.83 -20.39 31.87
CA THR A 634 14.53 -19.66 30.64
C THR A 634 14.45 -18.15 30.88
N VAL A 635 13.86 -17.68 31.98
CA VAL A 635 13.90 -16.25 32.35
C VAL A 635 15.33 -15.80 32.65
N GLN A 636 16.10 -16.56 33.44
CA GLN A 636 17.50 -16.20 33.71
C GLN A 636 18.33 -16.10 32.43
N ARG A 637 18.16 -17.04 31.49
CA ARG A 637 18.83 -17.00 30.18
C ARG A 637 18.38 -15.83 29.32
N ILE A 638 17.09 -15.47 29.33
CA ILE A 638 16.59 -14.26 28.64
C ILE A 638 17.25 -13.01 29.24
N VAL A 639 17.18 -12.83 30.56
CA VAL A 639 17.78 -11.67 31.26
C VAL A 639 19.29 -11.58 31.02
N HIS A 640 20.02 -12.69 31.10
CA HIS A 640 21.44 -12.75 30.80
C HIS A 640 21.74 -12.33 29.34
N ASN A 641 20.99 -12.85 28.37
CA ASN A 641 21.17 -12.49 26.97
C ASN A 641 20.83 -11.03 26.69
N MET A 642 19.80 -10.47 27.34
CA MET A 642 19.44 -9.05 27.24
C MET A 642 20.54 -8.15 27.82
N GLN A 643 21.18 -8.55 28.91
CA GLN A 643 22.28 -7.82 29.55
C GLN A 643 23.60 -7.91 28.74
N GLN A 644 23.96 -9.09 28.25
CA GLN A 644 25.22 -9.32 27.53
C GLN A 644 25.15 -8.89 26.06
N TYR A 645 23.99 -8.99 25.42
CA TYR A 645 23.81 -8.77 23.99
C TYR A 645 22.59 -7.89 23.66
N PRO A 646 22.47 -6.68 24.25
CA PRO A 646 21.27 -5.85 24.13
C PRO A 646 20.87 -5.54 22.67
N GLY A 647 21.84 -5.41 21.77
CA GLY A 647 21.59 -5.14 20.34
C GLY A 647 21.35 -6.36 19.44
N ASN A 648 21.30 -7.60 19.96
CA ASN A 648 21.20 -8.80 19.13
C ASN A 648 19.75 -9.31 19.00
N ALA A 649 19.09 -8.93 17.91
CA ALA A 649 17.71 -9.28 17.55
C ALA A 649 17.32 -10.76 17.80
N LYS A 650 18.26 -11.71 17.64
CA LYS A 650 18.05 -13.14 17.89
C LYS A 650 17.51 -13.47 19.29
N PHE A 651 17.83 -12.67 20.31
CA PHE A 651 17.36 -12.89 21.68
C PHE A 651 16.00 -12.25 22.00
N TRP A 652 15.48 -11.46 21.07
CA TRP A 652 14.19 -10.76 21.15
C TRP A 652 13.16 -11.36 20.16
N GLN A 653 13.63 -12.12 19.17
CA GLN A 653 12.83 -12.81 18.17
C GLN A 653 12.08 -14.02 18.73
N LEU A 654 10.77 -14.02 18.51
CA LEU A 654 9.92 -15.20 18.64
C LEU A 654 10.10 -16.08 17.41
N GLY A 655 10.91 -17.13 17.54
CA GLY A 655 10.91 -18.22 16.56
C GLY A 655 9.56 -18.95 16.58
N SER A 656 9.08 -19.36 15.41
CA SER A 656 7.78 -20.04 15.20
C SER A 656 7.64 -21.41 15.90
N SER A 657 8.65 -21.84 16.65
CA SER A 657 8.74 -23.11 17.37
C SER A 657 9.10 -22.97 18.85
N SER A 658 9.13 -21.74 19.41
CA SER A 658 9.56 -21.52 20.80
C SER A 658 8.48 -21.88 21.84
N SER A 659 8.20 -23.18 21.98
CA SER A 659 7.40 -23.72 23.09
C SER A 659 7.98 -23.32 24.47
N LYS A 660 9.30 -23.11 24.54
CA LYS A 660 10.04 -22.77 25.77
C LYS A 660 9.73 -21.40 26.36
N ILE A 661 9.26 -20.44 25.55
CA ILE A 661 8.91 -19.10 26.09
C ILE A 661 7.45 -19.00 26.53
N GLN A 662 6.56 -19.88 26.06
CA GLN A 662 5.14 -19.86 26.45
C GLN A 662 4.89 -19.96 27.97
N PRO A 663 5.57 -20.85 28.73
CA PRO A 663 5.46 -20.89 30.20
C PRO A 663 5.81 -19.55 30.86
N VAL A 664 6.91 -18.91 30.44
CA VAL A 664 7.34 -17.59 30.94
C VAL A 664 6.27 -16.52 30.70
N LEU A 665 5.66 -16.53 29.52
CA LEU A 665 4.66 -15.57 29.09
C LEU A 665 3.30 -15.80 29.75
N SER A 666 3.02 -17.03 30.17
CA SER A 666 1.81 -17.39 30.91
C SER A 666 1.81 -16.91 32.37
N HIS A 667 2.96 -16.46 32.89
CA HIS A 667 3.11 -15.99 34.27
C HIS A 667 3.23 -14.44 34.33
N PRO A 668 2.18 -13.70 34.72
CA PRO A 668 2.16 -12.23 34.62
C PRO A 668 3.28 -11.52 35.38
N ALA A 669 3.74 -12.09 36.51
CA ALA A 669 4.85 -11.54 37.29
C ALA A 669 6.22 -11.66 36.58
N LEU A 670 6.50 -12.80 35.92
CA LEU A 670 7.76 -12.99 35.18
C LEU A 670 7.80 -12.09 33.95
N LEU A 671 6.66 -11.97 33.24
CA LEU A 671 6.55 -11.03 32.15
C LEU A 671 6.69 -9.59 32.65
N GLY A 672 6.03 -9.20 33.74
CA GLY A 672 6.17 -7.87 34.35
C GLY A 672 7.63 -7.52 34.68
N LEU A 673 8.38 -8.45 35.27
CA LEU A 673 9.82 -8.33 35.50
C LEU A 673 10.59 -8.19 34.18
N LEU A 674 10.35 -9.06 33.21
CA LEU A 674 11.00 -9.00 31.90
C LEU A 674 10.75 -7.64 31.23
N LEU A 675 9.54 -7.08 31.29
CA LEU A 675 9.22 -5.76 30.74
C LEU A 675 9.97 -4.62 31.44
N GLN A 676 10.11 -4.68 32.77
CA GLN A 676 10.92 -3.75 33.57
C GLN A 676 12.41 -3.84 33.20
N LEU A 677 12.89 -5.05 32.89
CA LEU A 677 14.25 -5.30 32.39
C LEU A 677 14.43 -4.95 30.91
N GLY A 678 13.38 -4.49 30.23
CA GLY A 678 13.43 -4.04 28.84
C GLY A 678 13.08 -5.11 27.80
N PHE A 679 12.48 -6.25 28.17
CA PHE A 679 12.04 -7.28 27.22
C PHE A 679 11.01 -6.73 26.23
N ARG A 680 11.33 -6.77 24.93
CA ARG A 680 10.46 -6.30 23.86
C ARG A 680 10.44 -7.35 22.74
N PRO A 681 9.27 -7.96 22.45
CA PRO A 681 9.19 -9.04 21.47
C PRO A 681 9.25 -8.55 20.02
N VAL A 682 9.79 -9.39 19.15
CA VAL A 682 9.82 -9.21 17.69
C VAL A 682 9.41 -10.52 17.02
N LEU A 683 8.69 -10.46 15.90
CA LEU A 683 8.45 -11.61 15.04
C LEU A 683 9.61 -11.77 14.04
N GLY A 684 10.25 -12.94 14.04
CA GLY A 684 11.26 -13.29 13.03
C GLY A 684 10.61 -13.63 11.68
N ALA A 685 11.42 -13.66 10.62
CA ALA A 685 10.95 -14.08 9.30
C ALA A 685 10.38 -15.51 9.34
N ALA A 686 9.17 -15.69 8.79
CA ALA A 686 8.54 -17.00 8.70
C ALA A 686 9.39 -17.94 7.82
N PRO A 687 9.68 -19.19 8.27
CA PRO A 687 10.44 -20.15 7.48
C PRO A 687 9.65 -20.54 6.21
N GLY A 688 10.00 -19.91 5.09
CA GLY A 688 9.32 -20.05 3.79
C GLY A 688 9.30 -18.77 2.96
N ALA A 689 9.33 -17.58 3.57
CA ALA A 689 9.23 -16.30 2.85
C ALA A 689 10.49 -15.94 2.03
N ALA A 690 11.65 -16.51 2.36
CA ALA A 690 12.94 -16.20 1.72
C ALA A 690 13.14 -16.82 0.31
N ALA A 691 12.22 -17.66 -0.17
CA ALA A 691 12.42 -18.45 -1.39
C ALA A 691 11.99 -17.75 -2.70
N ALA A 692 11.36 -16.58 -2.65
CA ALA A 692 10.79 -15.90 -3.83
C ALA A 692 11.67 -14.80 -4.46
N ALA A 693 12.88 -14.57 -3.95
CA ALA A 693 13.70 -13.40 -4.31
C ALA A 693 14.96 -13.69 -5.16
N VAL A 694 15.31 -14.96 -5.43
CA VAL A 694 16.49 -15.32 -6.27
C VAL A 694 16.16 -16.48 -7.22
N GLY A 695 15.55 -16.14 -8.36
CA GLY A 695 15.39 -17.07 -9.49
C GLY A 695 16.63 -17.09 -10.38
N GLY A 696 17.73 -17.70 -9.91
CA GLY A 696 19.03 -17.63 -10.59
C GLY A 696 19.94 -18.83 -10.37
N GLN A 697 19.72 -19.90 -11.16
CA GLN A 697 20.60 -21.05 -11.41
C GLN A 697 21.07 -21.91 -10.20
N SER A 698 20.62 -23.17 -10.22
CA SER A 698 21.20 -24.26 -9.43
C SER A 698 22.64 -24.56 -9.88
N VAL A 699 23.60 -24.49 -8.96
CA VAL A 699 24.87 -25.23 -9.07
C VAL A 699 24.98 -26.16 -7.86
N ARG A 700 25.09 -27.47 -8.13
CA ARG A 700 25.33 -28.48 -7.10
C ARG A 700 26.72 -28.28 -6.50
N LEU A 701 26.83 -28.27 -5.18
CA LEU A 701 28.09 -28.53 -4.50
C LEU A 701 28.08 -29.95 -3.92
N VAL A 702 29.20 -30.62 -4.14
CA VAL A 702 29.45 -32.01 -3.76
C VAL A 702 29.61 -32.09 -2.24
N ALA A 703 28.89 -33.00 -1.60
CA ALA A 703 29.19 -33.41 -0.23
C ALA A 703 30.30 -34.46 -0.28
N ASP A 704 31.50 -34.07 0.15
CA ASP A 704 32.54 -34.99 0.59
C ASP A 704 32.55 -34.95 2.12
N GLU A 705 32.24 -36.07 2.76
CA GLU A 705 32.65 -36.30 4.15
C GLU A 705 32.81 -37.80 4.40
N SER A 706 34.06 -38.22 4.48
CA SER A 706 34.46 -39.57 4.87
C SER A 706 34.25 -39.83 6.36
N SER A 707 33.81 -41.04 6.73
CA SER A 707 34.38 -41.85 7.84
C SER A 707 33.55 -43.08 8.21
N ARG A 708 34.19 -44.28 8.13
CA ARG A 708 33.98 -45.48 8.99
C ARG A 708 32.60 -46.19 8.89
N GLU A 709 32.47 -47.51 9.04
CA GLU A 709 33.45 -48.60 9.25
C GLU A 709 32.84 -49.97 8.85
N ASN A 710 33.71 -50.91 8.47
CA ASN A 710 33.57 -52.38 8.57
C ASN A 710 32.53 -53.20 7.75
N ALA A 711 33.09 -54.23 7.08
CA ALA A 711 32.57 -55.61 6.94
C ALA A 711 31.30 -55.85 6.09
N GLU A 712 31.16 -56.91 5.27
CA GLU A 712 32.10 -57.93 4.76
C GLU A 712 31.42 -58.68 3.58
N THR A 713 32.20 -59.41 2.76
CA THR A 713 31.77 -60.70 2.15
C THR A 713 30.74 -60.74 0.96
N VAL A 714 31.29 -60.77 -0.26
CA VAL A 714 31.10 -61.83 -1.32
C VAL A 714 29.90 -61.86 -2.31
N ARG A 715 30.24 -62.24 -3.57
CA ARG A 715 29.46 -62.62 -4.80
C ARG A 715 28.83 -61.46 -5.61
N LEU A 716 29.18 -61.20 -6.88
CA LEU A 716 29.33 -61.99 -8.14
C LEU A 716 28.02 -62.25 -8.91
N LEU A 717 28.11 -62.09 -10.25
CA LEU A 717 27.10 -62.29 -11.31
C LEU A 717 26.04 -61.16 -11.39
N GLY A 718 25.66 -60.63 -12.56
CA GLY A 718 26.17 -60.84 -13.93
C GLY A 718 25.53 -59.85 -14.95
N SER A 719 26.21 -59.61 -16.07
CA SER A 719 25.80 -58.77 -17.21
C SER A 719 25.01 -59.60 -18.27
N PRO A 720 24.61 -59.07 -19.45
CA PRO A 720 23.91 -57.82 -19.80
C PRO A 720 22.75 -58.04 -20.83
N GLY A 721 22.12 -56.95 -21.29
CA GLY A 721 21.30 -56.88 -22.51
C GLY A 721 19.98 -56.14 -22.28
N THR A 722 19.55 -55.18 -23.10
CA THR A 722 20.10 -54.59 -24.36
C THR A 722 19.76 -53.12 -24.44
#